data_AF-A0A2N9NKC8-F1
#
_entry.id   AF-A0A2N9NKC8-F1
#
_cell.length_a   1.000
_cell.length_b   1.000
_cell.length_c   1.000
_cell.angle_alpha   90.00
_cell.angle_beta   90.00
_cell.angle_gamma   90.00
#
_symmetry.space_group_name_H-M   'P 1'
#
loop_
_entity.id
_entity.type
_entity.pdbx_description
1 polymer ?
#
loop_
_entity_poly.entity_id
_entity_poly.type
_entity_poly.pdbx_seq_one_letter_code
_entity_poly.pdbx_strand_id
1 'polypeptide(L)'
;MRNILFLALRYLRFNLIKTAIMVFSIAVAVFLPLAVNLLVANYQRNLLARANATPLVAGAPGSRLDLVLSALYFRGKPAHDLTMADVAAINQSGLALGIPLLEKHSARGFPIVGTSLEYFDFRRLRVAQGEGLTRVGDCLVGAGVAKKLGVRPGDKLMSDPENVFDLAGSYPLNLHVKGVLAPAGTADDGAIFTDYKTEWIILGIMHGHQEVTKLDPNLLLGRDAANVMASAAVLPFQEITDDNIILFHAHGDESTFPVSAILVVPRDTKSATILRGRYEDPKATVQLLTPKQVISETLDLVFRVKRFFNGQALLVGGAMVLLLALVVLLSLRLRLGEMETMFKIGCARWMTFGMQAAEILTVAAAGVAIAVVLTWVVIAKFGMSSGEVAAAGSAVPRASTSLRARPAKPRVAVVNYPLWYFTKRIAGEHVEIVFPIPRQEDPAFWKPDAKAIRQYQQADLILLNGAEYEKWRPTSVLPLARQVVTSAAFADRYLTNGEVITHSHGKEGLHSHGLLDFNTWMDPTQAKQQAQAIRDELARLEPPATKEFDANLRSLEKDLDDLDSQLARASAPLGHAPLLGSHPVYHYAARRYGWNLQSVHWEPEEMPTEDEWRKFEKLHSEHAAKIMIWEEDPLPAVAARLRKHGIEPIAFETCASQPEKGDYLTAMQSNAARLAAVAAKTQ
;
A
#
# COMPACT_ATOMS: atom_id res chain seq x y z
N MET A 1 -9.76 65.56 30.33
CA MET A 1 -10.12 64.13 30.10
C MET A 1 -10.09 63.27 31.37
N ARG A 2 -9.09 63.40 32.27
CA ARG A 2 -8.97 62.56 33.49
C ARG A 2 -10.22 62.52 34.40
N ASN A 3 -10.92 63.65 34.54
CA ASN A 3 -12.12 63.75 35.39
C ASN A 3 -13.38 63.13 34.74
N ILE A 4 -13.45 63.10 33.40
CA ILE A 4 -14.60 62.60 32.63
C ILE A 4 -14.67 61.08 32.69
N LEU A 5 -13.54 60.42 32.47
CA LEU A 5 -13.45 58.95 32.56
C LEU A 5 -13.69 58.45 33.98
N PHE A 6 -13.20 59.18 34.99
CA PHE A 6 -13.41 58.85 36.40
C PHE A 6 -14.90 58.90 36.78
N LEU A 7 -15.62 59.95 36.39
CA LEU A 7 -17.07 60.06 36.63
C LEU A 7 -17.84 58.95 35.90
N ALA A 8 -17.51 58.69 34.63
CA ALA A 8 -18.11 57.63 33.84
C ALA A 8 -17.95 56.24 34.51
N LEU A 9 -16.74 55.91 34.97
CA LEU A 9 -16.46 54.64 35.67
C LEU A 9 -17.20 54.54 37.01
N ARG A 10 -17.28 55.63 37.78
CA ARG A 10 -18.07 55.70 39.02
C ARG A 10 -19.56 55.43 38.75
N TYR A 11 -20.10 56.02 37.69
CA TYR A 11 -21.49 55.82 37.29
C TYR A 11 -21.76 54.37 36.87
N LEU A 12 -20.89 53.80 36.02
CA LEU A 12 -21.01 52.41 35.56
C LEU A 12 -20.96 51.42 36.73
N ARG A 13 -20.13 51.71 37.75
CA ARG A 13 -20.05 50.96 39.01
C ARG A 13 -21.23 51.17 39.96
N PHE A 14 -21.92 52.30 39.89
CA PHE A 14 -23.15 52.49 40.65
C PHE A 14 -24.29 51.67 40.04
N ASN A 15 -24.33 51.57 38.71
CA ASN A 15 -25.36 50.86 37.95
C ASN A 15 -24.88 49.49 37.44
N LEU A 16 -24.31 48.66 38.33
CA LEU A 16 -23.65 47.40 37.95
C LEU A 16 -24.52 46.47 37.12
N ILE A 17 -25.78 46.27 37.51
CA ILE A 17 -26.70 45.37 36.81
C ILE A 17 -26.92 45.84 35.37
N LYS A 18 -27.20 47.14 35.19
CA LYS A 18 -27.41 47.74 33.87
C LYS A 18 -26.15 47.65 33.01
N THR A 19 -25.00 48.00 33.59
CA THR A 19 -23.69 47.93 32.92
C THR A 19 -23.38 46.49 32.49
N ALA A 20 -23.59 45.52 33.36
CA ALA A 20 -23.35 44.11 33.08
C ALA A 20 -24.25 43.60 31.94
N ILE A 21 -25.54 43.94 31.95
CA ILE A 21 -26.47 43.57 30.86
C ILE A 21 -26.01 44.16 29.54
N MET A 22 -25.66 45.46 29.48
CA MET A 22 -25.21 46.09 28.23
C MET A 22 -23.89 45.49 27.72
N VAL A 23 -22.91 45.28 28.60
CA VAL A 23 -21.64 44.62 28.25
C VAL A 23 -21.89 43.21 27.73
N PHE A 24 -22.74 42.43 28.40
CA PHE A 24 -23.11 41.08 27.97
C PHE A 24 -23.82 41.06 26.61
N SER A 25 -24.78 41.96 26.40
CA SER A 25 -25.48 42.08 25.12
C SER A 25 -24.54 42.39 23.96
N ILE A 26 -23.61 43.34 24.14
CA ILE A 26 -22.59 43.66 23.14
C ILE A 26 -21.66 42.45 22.93
N ALA A 27 -21.22 41.81 24.00
CA ALA A 27 -20.33 40.66 23.93
C ALA A 27 -20.96 39.52 23.11
N VAL A 28 -22.22 39.14 23.39
CA VAL A 28 -22.93 38.09 22.65
C VAL A 28 -23.17 38.48 21.19
N ALA A 29 -23.57 39.73 20.94
CA ALA A 29 -23.83 40.23 19.58
C ALA A 29 -22.61 40.14 18.67
N VAL A 30 -21.41 40.38 19.22
CA VAL A 30 -20.15 40.33 18.47
C VAL A 30 -19.56 38.92 18.46
N PHE A 31 -19.56 38.23 19.60
CA PHE A 31 -18.95 36.92 19.77
C PHE A 31 -19.61 35.85 18.91
N LEU A 32 -20.94 35.74 18.94
CA LEU A 32 -21.64 34.60 18.34
C LEU A 32 -21.45 34.55 16.81
N PRO A 33 -21.67 35.65 16.05
CA PRO A 33 -21.43 35.63 14.61
C PRO A 33 -19.96 35.44 14.25
N LEU A 34 -19.04 36.03 15.03
CA LEU A 34 -17.61 35.91 14.78
C LEU A 34 -17.11 34.48 15.01
N ALA A 35 -17.46 33.87 16.15
CA ALA A 35 -17.07 32.51 16.50
C ALA A 35 -17.63 31.49 15.51
N VAL A 36 -18.91 31.59 15.13
CA VAL A 36 -19.53 30.70 14.14
C VAL A 36 -18.86 30.86 12.77
N ASN A 37 -18.61 32.10 12.32
CA ASN A 37 -17.98 32.32 11.03
C ASN A 37 -16.56 31.76 10.95
N LEU A 38 -15.77 31.95 12.00
CA LEU A 38 -14.40 31.43 12.08
C LEU A 38 -14.40 29.90 12.14
N LEU A 39 -15.26 29.29 12.95
CA LEU A 39 -15.34 27.83 13.09
C LEU A 39 -15.75 27.18 11.77
N VAL A 40 -16.76 27.73 11.08
CA VAL A 40 -17.20 27.22 9.77
C VAL A 40 -16.14 27.44 8.70
N ALA A 41 -15.48 28.61 8.65
CA ALA A 41 -14.42 28.88 7.68
C ALA A 41 -13.22 27.94 7.87
N ASN A 42 -12.88 27.62 9.12
CA ASN A 42 -11.81 26.68 9.42
C ASN A 42 -12.18 25.25 8.99
N TYR A 43 -13.38 24.80 9.34
CA TYR A 43 -13.89 23.49 8.93
C TYR A 43 -13.92 23.33 7.41
N GLN A 44 -14.36 24.37 6.70
CA GLN A 44 -14.34 24.43 5.24
C GLN A 44 -12.93 24.29 4.68
N ARG A 45 -11.94 25.05 5.19
CA ARG A 45 -10.57 24.97 4.69
C ARG A 45 -9.99 23.57 4.87
N ASN A 46 -10.24 22.94 6.00
CA ASN A 46 -9.74 21.59 6.29
C ASN A 46 -10.40 20.54 5.38
N LEU A 47 -11.73 20.60 5.20
CA LEU A 47 -12.44 19.69 4.28
C LEU A 47 -12.07 19.91 2.80
N LEU A 48 -11.80 21.15 2.39
CA LEU A 48 -11.42 21.42 1.01
C LEU A 48 -9.95 21.14 0.74
N ALA A 49 -9.05 21.31 1.71
CA ALA A 49 -7.61 21.09 1.53
C ALA A 49 -7.33 19.66 1.03
N ARG A 50 -7.91 18.65 1.69
CA ARG A 50 -7.73 17.25 1.30
C ARG A 50 -8.40 16.89 -0.02
N ALA A 51 -9.58 17.48 -0.29
CA ALA A 51 -10.28 17.32 -1.55
C ALA A 51 -9.53 17.97 -2.74
N ASN A 52 -8.86 19.09 -2.50
CA ASN A 52 -8.02 19.77 -3.49
C ASN A 52 -6.71 19.01 -3.77
N ALA A 53 -6.14 18.37 -2.75
CA ALA A 53 -4.92 17.58 -2.88
C ALA A 53 -5.15 16.20 -3.52
N THR A 54 -6.41 15.77 -3.66
CA THR A 54 -6.77 14.47 -4.24
C THR A 54 -7.37 14.69 -5.64
N PRO A 55 -6.65 14.39 -6.74
CA PRO A 55 -7.11 14.73 -8.08
C PRO A 55 -8.40 14.02 -8.46
N LEU A 56 -8.41 12.69 -8.33
CA LEU A 56 -9.51 11.83 -8.75
C LEU A 56 -9.69 10.67 -7.76
N VAL A 57 -10.92 10.18 -7.67
CA VAL A 57 -11.28 8.97 -6.92
C VAL A 57 -12.12 8.09 -7.83
N ALA A 58 -11.74 6.83 -7.97
CA ALA A 58 -12.54 5.80 -8.61
C ALA A 58 -13.23 4.94 -7.54
N GLY A 59 -14.47 4.54 -7.82
CA GLY A 59 -15.25 3.66 -6.97
C GLY A 59 -16.46 3.11 -7.70
N ALA A 60 -17.19 2.22 -7.03
CA ALA A 60 -18.45 1.70 -7.51
C ALA A 60 -19.46 2.84 -7.81
N PRO A 61 -20.23 2.76 -8.92
CA PRO A 61 -21.34 3.67 -9.19
C PRO A 61 -22.32 3.71 -8.00
N GLY A 62 -22.61 4.92 -7.50
CA GLY A 62 -23.48 5.10 -6.34
C GLY A 62 -23.48 6.53 -5.81
N SER A 63 -23.58 6.66 -4.49
CA SER A 63 -23.52 7.96 -3.80
C SER A 63 -22.13 8.60 -3.97
N ARG A 64 -22.07 9.67 -4.77
CA ARG A 64 -20.83 10.43 -5.03
C ARG A 64 -20.21 10.94 -3.73
N LEU A 65 -21.04 11.37 -2.78
CA LEU A 65 -20.58 11.90 -1.50
C LEU A 65 -20.00 10.79 -0.62
N ASP A 66 -20.68 9.64 -0.49
CA ASP A 66 -20.20 8.54 0.35
C ASP A 66 -18.89 7.97 -0.17
N LEU A 67 -18.74 7.85 -1.50
CA LEU A 67 -17.48 7.42 -2.11
C LEU A 67 -16.33 8.39 -1.79
N VAL A 68 -16.56 9.71 -1.96
CA VAL A 68 -15.53 10.72 -1.66
C VAL A 68 -15.23 10.78 -0.16
N LEU A 69 -16.25 10.65 0.71
CA LEU A 69 -16.04 10.64 2.15
C LEU A 69 -15.27 9.39 2.59
N SER A 70 -15.56 8.22 2.01
CA SER A 70 -14.88 6.97 2.36
C SER A 70 -13.42 7.06 1.95
N ALA A 71 -13.15 7.45 0.70
CA ALA A 71 -11.79 7.53 0.16
C ALA A 71 -10.91 8.62 0.81
N LEU A 72 -11.48 9.76 1.22
CA LEU A 72 -10.71 10.89 1.76
C LEU A 72 -10.79 11.01 3.29
N TYR A 73 -11.78 10.44 3.95
CA TYR A 73 -11.98 10.65 5.38
C TYR A 73 -12.25 9.36 6.15
N PHE A 74 -12.24 8.21 5.47
CA PHE A 74 -12.51 6.90 6.07
C PHE A 74 -13.89 6.90 6.76
N ARG A 75 -14.87 7.51 6.06
CA ARG A 75 -16.24 7.68 6.53
C ARG A 75 -17.21 7.50 5.38
N GLY A 76 -18.30 6.78 5.62
CA GLY A 76 -19.29 6.49 4.57
C GLY A 76 -19.05 5.11 3.98
N LYS A 77 -20.08 4.59 3.31
CA LYS A 77 -20.08 3.21 2.82
C LYS A 77 -20.35 3.22 1.32
N PRO A 78 -19.33 2.92 0.49
CA PRO A 78 -19.53 2.72 -0.95
C PRO A 78 -20.60 1.64 -1.21
N ALA A 79 -21.27 1.72 -2.36
CA ALA A 79 -22.39 0.83 -2.67
C ALA A 79 -21.98 -0.65 -2.79
N HIS A 80 -20.83 -0.91 -3.41
CA HIS A 80 -20.16 -2.20 -3.48
C HIS A 80 -18.66 -1.97 -3.68
N ASP A 81 -17.87 -3.03 -3.63
CA ASP A 81 -16.42 -2.97 -3.84
C ASP A 81 -16.07 -3.01 -5.34
N LEU A 82 -14.97 -2.34 -5.68
CA LEU A 82 -14.24 -2.58 -6.91
C LEU A 82 -13.30 -3.78 -6.73
N THR A 83 -12.52 -4.09 -7.76
CA THR A 83 -11.56 -5.20 -7.77
C THR A 83 -10.12 -4.70 -7.96
N MET A 84 -9.14 -5.55 -7.65
CA MET A 84 -7.74 -5.25 -8.00
C MET A 84 -7.49 -5.18 -9.50
N ALA A 85 -8.30 -5.84 -10.33
CA ALA A 85 -8.27 -5.69 -11.77
C ALA A 85 -8.56 -4.23 -12.19
N ASP A 86 -9.45 -3.52 -11.48
CA ASP A 86 -9.71 -2.10 -11.74
C ASP A 86 -8.49 -1.23 -11.39
N VAL A 87 -7.80 -1.55 -10.30
CA VAL A 87 -6.53 -0.90 -9.91
C VAL A 87 -5.45 -1.14 -10.98
N ALA A 88 -5.31 -2.40 -11.41
CA ALA A 88 -4.36 -2.81 -12.44
C ALA A 88 -4.66 -2.10 -13.77
N ALA A 89 -5.93 -2.01 -14.19
CA ALA A 89 -6.34 -1.33 -15.41
C ALA A 89 -5.95 0.16 -15.41
N ILE A 90 -6.14 0.85 -14.27
CA ILE A 90 -5.72 2.26 -14.12
C ILE A 90 -4.19 2.38 -14.23
N ASN A 91 -3.44 1.51 -13.55
CA ASN A 91 -1.97 1.54 -13.58
C ASN A 91 -1.40 1.19 -14.96
N GLN A 92 -1.92 0.15 -15.62
CA GLN A 92 -1.52 -0.29 -16.95
C GLN A 92 -1.85 0.72 -18.06
N SER A 93 -2.82 1.62 -17.82
CA SER A 93 -3.13 2.69 -18.77
C SER A 93 -1.93 3.62 -19.05
N GLY A 94 -0.95 3.67 -18.13
CA GLY A 94 0.18 4.60 -18.19
C GLY A 94 -0.20 6.06 -17.94
N LEU A 95 -1.47 6.36 -17.62
CA LEU A 95 -2.00 7.71 -17.43
C LEU A 95 -2.01 8.16 -15.96
N ALA A 96 -2.16 7.22 -15.03
CA ALA A 96 -2.24 7.51 -13.60
C ALA A 96 -1.63 6.40 -12.76
N LEU A 97 -1.34 6.77 -11.51
CA LEU A 97 -1.10 5.84 -10.42
C LEU A 97 -2.44 5.63 -9.69
N GLY A 98 -2.93 4.40 -9.68
CA GLY A 98 -4.06 3.93 -8.88
C GLY A 98 -3.56 3.35 -7.55
N ILE A 99 -3.98 3.97 -6.45
CA ILE A 99 -3.65 3.55 -5.09
C ILE A 99 -4.91 2.90 -4.50
N PRO A 100 -4.89 1.58 -4.19
CA PRO A 100 -6.04 0.89 -3.63
C PRO A 100 -6.33 1.38 -2.21
N LEU A 101 -7.61 1.48 -1.86
CA LEU A 101 -8.09 1.67 -0.51
C LEU A 101 -9.09 0.57 -0.19
N LEU A 102 -8.85 -0.14 0.90
CA LEU A 102 -9.75 -1.11 1.47
C LEU A 102 -10.00 -0.73 2.92
N GLU A 103 -11.23 -0.35 3.24
CA GLU A 103 -11.63 0.08 4.58
C GLU A 103 -12.90 -0.69 4.94
N LYS A 104 -12.71 -1.76 5.71
CA LYS A 104 -13.78 -2.69 6.10
C LYS A 104 -13.83 -2.88 7.60
N HIS A 105 -12.67 -2.88 8.26
CA HIS A 105 -12.56 -3.17 9.67
C HIS A 105 -12.09 -1.96 10.48
N SER A 106 -12.24 -2.05 11.79
CA SER A 106 -11.69 -1.09 12.74
C SER A 106 -10.86 -1.81 13.80
N ALA A 107 -10.08 -1.06 14.57
CA ALA A 107 -9.52 -1.53 15.82
C ALA A 107 -9.72 -0.49 16.92
N ARG A 108 -10.35 -0.89 18.01
CA ARG A 108 -10.78 0.00 19.10
C ARG A 108 -11.58 1.20 18.58
N GLY A 109 -12.40 0.98 17.55
CA GLY A 109 -13.24 2.00 16.92
C GLY A 109 -12.52 2.99 15.99
N PHE A 110 -11.24 2.78 15.68
CA PHE A 110 -10.52 3.53 14.65
C PHE A 110 -10.46 2.71 13.35
N PRO A 111 -10.68 3.33 12.17
CA PRO A 111 -10.68 2.59 10.91
C PRO A 111 -9.30 1.99 10.61
N ILE A 112 -9.31 0.74 10.17
CA ILE A 112 -8.17 0.08 9.53
C ILE A 112 -8.29 0.38 8.03
N VAL A 113 -7.20 0.88 7.45
CA VAL A 113 -7.14 1.27 6.05
C VAL A 113 -6.04 0.45 5.39
N GLY A 114 -6.45 -0.60 4.69
CA GLY A 114 -5.60 -1.38 3.81
C GLY A 114 -5.28 -0.59 2.55
N THR A 115 -3.99 -0.33 2.29
CA THR A 115 -3.55 0.42 1.12
C THR A 115 -2.16 -0.02 0.66
N SER A 116 -1.65 0.55 -0.42
CA SER A 116 -0.29 0.28 -0.91
C SER A 116 0.71 1.35 -0.41
N LEU A 117 2.01 1.07 -0.51
CA LEU A 117 3.05 2.00 -0.03
C LEU A 117 3.01 3.37 -0.69
N GLU A 118 2.51 3.45 -1.92
CA GLU A 118 2.33 4.70 -2.66
C GLU A 118 1.40 5.69 -1.96
N TYR A 119 0.49 5.22 -1.09
CA TYR A 119 -0.36 6.09 -0.28
C TYR A 119 0.46 7.04 0.59
N PHE A 120 1.49 6.52 1.27
CA PHE A 120 2.32 7.30 2.18
C PHE A 120 3.16 8.34 1.41
N ASP A 121 3.70 7.95 0.24
CA ASP A 121 4.40 8.87 -0.65
C ASP A 121 3.47 9.97 -1.18
N PHE A 122 2.28 9.59 -1.65
CA PHE A 122 1.27 10.51 -2.17
C PHE A 122 0.79 11.51 -1.11
N ARG A 123 0.52 11.04 0.11
CA ARG A 123 0.10 11.88 1.24
C ARG A 123 1.26 12.55 1.97
N ARG A 124 2.50 12.24 1.60
CA ARG A 124 3.75 12.71 2.25
C ARG A 124 3.79 12.37 3.75
N LEU A 125 3.22 11.23 4.13
CA LEU A 125 3.23 10.75 5.50
C LEU A 125 4.63 10.20 5.82
N ARG A 126 5.12 10.51 7.01
CA ARG A 126 6.43 10.05 7.49
C ARG A 126 6.25 9.27 8.78
N VAL A 127 6.99 8.19 8.94
CA VAL A 127 7.08 7.47 10.21
C VAL A 127 7.91 8.34 11.17
N ALA A 128 7.32 8.73 12.30
CA ALA A 128 7.99 9.50 13.35
C ALA A 128 8.70 8.60 14.37
N GLN A 129 8.16 7.40 14.60
CA GLN A 129 8.71 6.42 15.53
C GLN A 129 8.58 5.03 14.92
N GLY A 130 9.59 4.18 15.10
CA GLY A 130 9.60 2.81 14.58
C GLY A 130 9.99 2.72 13.11
N GLU A 131 9.48 1.69 12.43
CA GLU A 131 9.78 1.37 11.03
C GLU A 131 8.51 1.39 10.16
N GLY A 132 8.68 1.31 8.84
CA GLY A 132 7.58 1.17 7.89
C GLY A 132 7.01 -0.25 7.84
N LEU A 133 5.95 -0.44 7.06
CA LEU A 133 5.38 -1.76 6.77
C LEU A 133 6.39 -2.61 6.00
N THR A 134 6.55 -3.88 6.38
CA THR A 134 7.43 -4.84 5.69
C THR A 134 6.70 -6.11 5.26
N ARG A 135 5.68 -6.51 6.00
CA ARG A 135 4.92 -7.73 5.75
C ARG A 135 3.44 -7.55 6.11
N VAL A 136 2.62 -8.49 5.66
CA VAL A 136 1.21 -8.57 6.08
C VAL A 136 1.11 -8.75 7.59
N GLY A 137 0.08 -8.18 8.21
CA GLY A 137 -0.10 -8.13 9.66
C GLY A 137 0.65 -6.98 10.35
N ASP A 138 1.59 -6.31 9.68
CA ASP A 138 2.15 -5.04 10.16
C ASP A 138 1.12 -3.90 10.05
N CYS A 139 1.17 -2.94 10.98
CA CYS A 139 0.41 -1.70 10.88
C CYS A 139 1.22 -0.44 11.24
N LEU A 140 0.82 0.68 10.65
CA LEU A 140 1.28 2.03 10.96
C LEU A 140 0.13 2.83 11.57
N VAL A 141 0.36 3.39 12.75
CA VAL A 141 -0.69 4.07 13.52
C VAL A 141 -0.58 5.60 13.32
N GLY A 142 -1.71 6.24 12.99
CA GLY A 142 -1.79 7.71 12.92
C GLY A 142 -1.50 8.38 14.27
N ALA A 143 -0.94 9.59 14.25
CA ALA A 143 -0.48 10.26 15.47
C ALA A 143 -1.60 10.49 16.52
N GLY A 144 -2.82 10.78 16.06
CA GLY A 144 -3.99 10.97 16.91
C GLY A 144 -4.47 9.66 17.55
N VAL A 145 -4.44 8.55 16.82
CA VAL A 145 -4.73 7.21 17.33
C VAL A 145 -3.70 6.81 18.38
N ALA A 146 -2.40 6.95 18.05
CA ALA A 146 -1.31 6.62 18.96
C ALA A 146 -1.42 7.39 20.28
N LYS A 147 -1.70 8.70 20.22
CA LYS A 147 -1.90 9.53 21.41
C LYS A 147 -3.13 9.11 22.24
N LYS A 148 -4.24 8.77 21.60
CA LYS A 148 -5.49 8.39 22.29
C LYS A 148 -5.42 7.02 22.92
N LEU A 149 -4.82 6.04 22.23
CA LEU A 149 -4.72 4.65 22.69
C LEU A 149 -3.47 4.38 23.52
N GLY A 150 -2.49 5.30 23.50
CA GLY A 150 -1.21 5.13 24.21
C GLY A 150 -0.27 4.11 23.58
N VAL A 151 -0.49 3.74 22.31
CA VAL A 151 0.29 2.71 21.60
C VAL A 151 1.60 3.25 21.03
N ARG A 152 2.61 2.39 20.93
CA ARG A 152 3.96 2.66 20.46
C ARG A 152 4.45 1.53 19.54
N PRO A 153 5.54 1.75 18.76
CA PRO A 153 6.16 0.68 17.99
C PRO A 153 6.52 -0.51 18.89
N GLY A 154 6.17 -1.72 18.46
CA GLY A 154 6.32 -2.97 19.22
C GLY A 154 5.05 -3.44 19.92
N ASP A 155 4.04 -2.57 20.09
CA ASP A 155 2.74 -2.97 20.62
C ASP A 155 1.92 -3.78 19.60
N LYS A 156 0.85 -4.41 20.08
CA LYS A 156 -0.13 -5.12 19.25
C LYS A 156 -1.49 -4.45 19.34
N LEU A 157 -2.23 -4.48 18.24
CA LEU A 157 -3.57 -3.94 18.14
C LEU A 157 -4.49 -4.95 17.44
N MET A 158 -5.40 -5.54 18.20
CA MET A 158 -6.40 -6.47 17.67
C MET A 158 -7.45 -5.72 16.84
N SER A 159 -7.79 -6.24 15.66
CA SER A 159 -8.96 -5.76 14.90
C SER A 159 -10.26 -6.10 15.63
N ASP A 160 -11.23 -5.20 15.54
CA ASP A 160 -12.54 -5.38 16.14
C ASP A 160 -13.28 -6.50 15.40
N PRO A 161 -13.90 -7.46 16.12
CA PRO A 161 -14.74 -8.48 15.48
C PRO A 161 -15.98 -7.83 14.87
N GLU A 162 -16.34 -8.20 13.64
CA GLU A 162 -17.50 -7.62 12.97
C GLU A 162 -18.82 -8.10 13.62
N ASN A 163 -18.84 -9.32 14.17
CA ASN A 163 -19.97 -9.88 14.90
C ASN A 163 -19.51 -10.95 15.92
N VAL A 164 -20.03 -10.93 17.15
CA VAL A 164 -19.64 -11.86 18.23
C VAL A 164 -20.05 -13.32 17.94
N PHE A 165 -20.97 -13.53 17.00
CA PHE A 165 -21.55 -14.82 16.65
C PHE A 165 -21.20 -15.32 15.24
N ASP A 166 -20.44 -14.55 14.46
CA ASP A 166 -20.05 -14.96 13.12
C ASP A 166 -18.72 -15.72 13.17
N LEU A 167 -18.81 -17.04 13.30
CA LEU A 167 -17.67 -17.96 13.33
C LEU A 167 -17.03 -18.17 11.94
N ALA A 168 -17.56 -17.56 10.87
CA ALA A 168 -17.19 -17.88 9.48
C ALA A 168 -16.83 -16.66 8.59
N GLY A 169 -17.17 -15.42 8.96
CA GLY A 169 -17.08 -14.26 8.06
C GLY A 169 -15.88 -13.31 8.23
N SER A 170 -15.42 -13.05 9.46
CA SER A 170 -14.27 -12.17 9.72
C SER A 170 -13.35 -12.76 10.79
N TYR A 171 -12.04 -12.62 10.60
CA TYR A 171 -11.03 -13.19 11.48
C TYR A 171 -10.26 -12.08 12.19
N PRO A 172 -10.55 -11.84 13.48
CA PRO A 172 -9.79 -10.86 14.26
C PRO A 172 -8.29 -11.15 14.18
N LEU A 173 -7.52 -10.15 13.77
CA LEU A 173 -6.09 -10.25 13.57
C LEU A 173 -5.38 -9.28 14.52
N ASN A 174 -4.38 -9.79 15.24
CA ASN A 174 -3.45 -8.97 15.98
C ASN A 174 -2.50 -8.28 15.01
N LEU A 175 -2.68 -6.98 14.84
CA LEU A 175 -1.81 -6.14 14.04
C LEU A 175 -0.57 -5.74 14.85
N HIS A 176 0.60 -5.84 14.23
CA HIS A 176 1.87 -5.49 14.85
C HIS A 176 2.17 -4.01 14.56
N VAL A 177 2.18 -3.18 15.60
CA VAL A 177 2.47 -1.75 15.45
C VAL A 177 3.95 -1.59 15.10
N LYS A 178 4.26 -1.44 13.81
CA LYS A 178 5.63 -1.23 13.34
C LYS A 178 6.11 0.19 13.51
N GLY A 179 5.18 1.14 13.41
CA GLY A 179 5.52 2.54 13.47
C GLY A 179 4.34 3.44 13.78
N VAL A 180 4.66 4.64 14.25
CA VAL A 180 3.71 5.74 14.46
C VAL A 180 4.04 6.85 13.47
N LEU A 181 3.03 7.32 12.74
CA LEU A 181 3.16 8.39 11.77
C LEU A 181 3.32 9.75 12.47
N ALA A 182 4.06 10.66 11.83
CA ALA A 182 4.12 12.06 12.24
C ALA A 182 2.73 12.72 12.11
N PRO A 183 2.36 13.67 13.01
CA PRO A 183 1.10 14.40 12.90
C PRO A 183 0.97 15.08 11.54
N ALA A 184 -0.10 14.77 10.82
CA ALA A 184 -0.39 15.34 9.51
C ALA A 184 -1.46 16.44 9.55
N GLY A 185 -2.25 16.51 10.62
CA GLY A 185 -3.39 17.43 10.74
C GLY A 185 -4.57 17.05 9.82
N THR A 186 -4.61 15.81 9.33
CA THR A 186 -5.62 15.28 8.41
C THR A 186 -6.37 14.11 9.06
N ALA A 187 -7.31 13.47 8.34
CA ALA A 187 -7.97 12.28 8.87
C ALA A 187 -7.01 11.07 9.00
N ASP A 188 -5.80 11.15 8.42
CA ASP A 188 -4.75 10.13 8.56
C ASP A 188 -4.28 9.99 10.02
N ASP A 189 -4.33 11.07 10.80
CA ASP A 189 -4.01 11.02 12.23
C ASP A 189 -5.00 10.15 13.03
N GLY A 190 -6.18 9.91 12.48
CA GLY A 190 -7.26 9.15 13.08
C GLY A 190 -7.46 7.73 12.51
N ALA A 191 -6.49 7.21 11.76
CA ALA A 191 -6.58 5.90 11.12
C ALA A 191 -5.38 4.99 11.47
N ILE A 192 -5.56 3.70 11.23
CA ILE A 192 -4.53 2.66 11.30
C ILE A 192 -4.31 2.15 9.87
N PHE A 193 -3.09 2.19 9.38
CA PHE A 193 -2.78 1.79 8.01
C PHE A 193 -2.11 0.42 8.00
N THR A 194 -2.56 -0.44 7.10
CA THR A 194 -1.98 -1.76 6.83
C THR A 194 -1.75 -1.88 5.33
N ASP A 195 -1.03 -2.93 4.91
CA ASP A 195 -1.07 -3.31 3.51
C ASP A 195 -2.47 -3.86 3.16
N TYR A 196 -2.97 -3.56 1.96
CA TYR A 196 -4.30 -4.02 1.53
C TYR A 196 -4.49 -5.54 1.64
N LYS A 197 -3.41 -6.33 1.50
CA LYS A 197 -3.46 -7.79 1.70
C LYS A 197 -3.74 -8.17 3.14
N THR A 198 -3.36 -7.34 4.11
CA THR A 198 -3.71 -7.58 5.52
C THR A 198 -5.21 -7.48 5.75
N GLU A 199 -5.90 -6.55 5.08
CA GLU A 199 -7.36 -6.47 5.11
C GLU A 199 -8.01 -7.70 4.45
N TRP A 200 -7.44 -8.24 3.37
CA TRP A 200 -7.90 -9.52 2.81
C TRP A 200 -7.74 -10.70 3.77
N ILE A 201 -6.75 -10.66 4.66
CA ILE A 201 -6.60 -11.65 5.72
C ILE A 201 -7.72 -11.52 6.76
N ILE A 202 -8.05 -10.30 7.17
CA ILE A 202 -9.13 -10.05 8.13
C ILE A 202 -10.49 -10.45 7.52
N LEU A 203 -10.69 -10.23 6.21
CA LEU A 203 -11.84 -10.69 5.43
C LEU A 203 -11.87 -12.21 5.19
N GLY A 204 -10.81 -12.96 5.54
CA GLY A 204 -10.71 -14.41 5.31
C GLY A 204 -10.43 -14.85 3.87
N ILE A 205 -10.24 -13.91 2.93
CA ILE A 205 -9.88 -14.19 1.53
C ILE A 205 -8.47 -14.79 1.43
N MET A 206 -7.55 -14.30 2.27
CA MET A 206 -6.21 -14.85 2.45
C MET A 206 -6.08 -15.46 3.84
N HIS A 207 -5.59 -16.69 3.96
CA HIS A 207 -5.46 -17.34 5.27
C HIS A 207 -4.33 -18.37 5.30
N GLY A 208 -3.87 -18.67 6.52
CA GLY A 208 -2.90 -19.75 6.77
C GLY A 208 -3.59 -20.97 7.38
N HIS A 209 -3.19 -22.17 6.95
CA HIS A 209 -3.67 -23.44 7.51
C HIS A 209 -2.72 -23.95 8.60
N GLN A 210 -3.27 -24.47 9.68
CA GLN A 210 -2.52 -25.35 10.60
C GLN A 210 -2.64 -26.80 10.13
N GLU A 211 -1.54 -27.55 10.12
CA GLU A 211 -1.59 -28.97 9.80
C GLU A 211 -2.46 -29.73 10.81
N VAL A 212 -3.40 -30.52 10.29
CA VAL A 212 -4.38 -31.29 11.07
C VAL A 212 -3.71 -32.36 11.95
N THR A 213 -2.48 -32.76 11.62
CA THR A 213 -1.68 -33.78 12.33
C THR A 213 -1.27 -33.37 13.74
N LYS A 214 -1.34 -32.08 14.11
CA LYS A 214 -1.08 -31.58 15.47
C LYS A 214 -2.35 -31.28 16.28
N LEU A 215 -3.53 -31.62 15.77
CA LEU A 215 -4.81 -31.37 16.48
C LEU A 215 -5.07 -32.37 17.61
N ASP A 216 -5.79 -31.88 18.61
CA ASP A 216 -6.40 -32.67 19.70
C ASP A 216 -7.23 -33.83 19.08
N PRO A 217 -7.07 -35.09 19.53
CA PRO A 217 -7.77 -36.26 18.98
C PRO A 217 -9.29 -36.12 18.86
N ASN A 218 -9.89 -35.20 19.62
CA ASN A 218 -11.32 -34.92 19.62
C ASN A 218 -11.82 -34.13 18.39
N LEU A 219 -10.93 -33.62 17.52
CA LEU A 219 -11.29 -32.87 16.29
C LEU A 219 -11.16 -33.71 15.01
N LEU A 220 -10.75 -34.99 15.13
CA LEU A 220 -10.63 -35.93 14.01
C LEU A 220 -11.98 -36.65 13.79
N LEU A 221 -12.62 -36.38 12.65
CA LEU A 221 -13.92 -36.99 12.31
C LEU A 221 -13.81 -38.44 11.78
N GLY A 222 -12.59 -38.92 11.51
CA GLY A 222 -12.31 -40.30 11.11
C GLY A 222 -10.97 -40.43 10.39
N ARG A 223 -10.36 -41.63 10.47
CA ARG A 223 -9.10 -41.97 9.81
C ARG A 223 -9.35 -43.20 8.94
N ASP A 224 -9.20 -43.09 7.62
CA ASP A 224 -9.13 -44.25 6.73
C ASP A 224 -7.70 -44.37 6.14
N ALA A 225 -7.30 -45.58 5.76
CA ALA A 225 -5.91 -45.97 5.49
C ALA A 225 -5.21 -45.19 4.36
N ALA A 226 -5.92 -44.31 3.64
CA ALA A 226 -5.36 -43.43 2.62
C ALA A 226 -5.83 -41.96 2.71
N ASN A 227 -6.79 -41.61 3.59
CA ASN A 227 -7.33 -40.24 3.68
C ASN A 227 -7.75 -39.88 5.12
N VAL A 228 -7.29 -38.71 5.58
CA VAL A 228 -7.75 -38.08 6.82
C VAL A 228 -8.86 -37.09 6.45
N MET A 229 -10.10 -37.38 6.83
CA MET A 229 -11.19 -36.41 6.70
C MET A 229 -11.20 -35.51 7.94
N ALA A 230 -10.66 -34.31 7.80
CA ALA A 230 -10.74 -33.26 8.82
C ALA A 230 -12.06 -32.48 8.68
N SER A 231 -12.63 -32.01 9.80
CA SER A 231 -13.67 -31.00 9.75
C SER A 231 -13.09 -29.71 9.17
N ALA A 232 -13.85 -28.99 8.33
CA ALA A 232 -13.44 -27.74 7.71
C ALA A 232 -13.27 -26.54 8.69
N ALA A 233 -12.98 -26.81 9.96
CA ALA A 233 -12.74 -25.82 11.00
C ALA A 233 -11.26 -25.83 11.39
N VAL A 234 -10.38 -25.47 10.46
CA VAL A 234 -9.00 -25.09 10.79
C VAL A 234 -9.08 -23.72 11.45
N LEU A 235 -8.66 -23.61 12.71
CA LEU A 235 -8.66 -22.32 13.40
C LEU A 235 -7.70 -21.38 12.67
N PRO A 236 -8.17 -20.23 12.15
CA PRO A 236 -7.32 -19.26 11.48
C PRO A 236 -6.33 -18.68 12.48
N PHE A 237 -5.09 -18.44 12.01
CA PHE A 237 -4.10 -17.75 12.82
C PHE A 237 -4.57 -16.32 13.11
N GLN A 238 -4.69 -15.98 14.39
CA GLN A 238 -5.01 -14.62 14.85
C GLN A 238 -3.77 -13.71 14.92
N GLU A 239 -2.59 -14.23 14.61
CA GLU A 239 -1.34 -13.48 14.61
C GLU A 239 -0.41 -14.02 13.52
N ILE A 240 0.26 -13.12 12.81
CA ILE A 240 1.26 -13.46 11.78
C ILE A 240 2.65 -13.33 12.39
N THR A 241 3.38 -14.43 12.42
CA THR A 241 4.73 -14.57 12.98
C THR A 241 5.71 -15.01 11.89
N ASP A 242 7.01 -14.94 12.19
CA ASP A 242 8.05 -15.44 11.28
C ASP A 242 7.88 -16.94 10.96
N ASP A 243 7.32 -17.71 11.89
CA ASP A 243 7.14 -19.16 11.76
C ASP A 243 5.95 -19.52 10.86
N ASN A 244 4.86 -18.73 10.90
CA ASN A 244 3.61 -19.07 10.21
C ASN A 244 3.37 -18.26 8.94
N ILE A 245 4.12 -17.18 8.69
CA ILE A 245 3.87 -16.27 7.57
C ILE A 245 3.83 -16.99 6.22
N ILE A 246 4.68 -17.99 6.02
CA ILE A 246 4.74 -18.77 4.77
C ILE A 246 3.49 -19.63 4.53
N LEU A 247 2.67 -19.85 5.54
CA LEU A 247 1.44 -20.64 5.43
C LEU A 247 0.30 -19.82 4.85
N PHE A 248 0.39 -18.49 4.88
CA PHE A 248 -0.65 -17.60 4.37
C PHE A 248 -0.62 -17.53 2.85
N HIS A 249 -1.74 -17.92 2.24
CA HIS A 249 -1.96 -17.84 0.80
C HIS A 249 -3.39 -17.40 0.53
N ALA A 250 -3.64 -16.94 -0.69
CA ALA A 250 -4.96 -16.58 -1.14
C ALA A 250 -5.59 -17.69 -1.96
N HIS A 251 -6.91 -17.84 -1.86
CA HIS A 251 -7.68 -18.76 -2.71
C HIS A 251 -8.35 -17.97 -3.82
N GLY A 252 -8.01 -18.30 -5.06
CA GLY A 252 -8.58 -17.66 -6.25
C GLY A 252 -7.66 -16.59 -6.84
N ASP A 253 -8.19 -15.93 -7.88
CA ASP A 253 -7.46 -14.92 -8.63
C ASP A 253 -7.45 -13.59 -7.87
N GLU A 254 -6.25 -13.14 -7.46
CA GLU A 254 -6.03 -11.85 -6.79
C GLU A 254 -6.64 -10.67 -7.56
N SER A 255 -6.76 -10.76 -8.90
CA SER A 255 -7.35 -9.71 -9.72
C SER A 255 -8.82 -9.44 -9.37
N THR A 256 -9.52 -10.44 -8.82
CA THR A 256 -10.94 -10.36 -8.45
C THR A 256 -11.17 -9.85 -7.02
N PHE A 257 -10.12 -9.73 -6.22
CA PHE A 257 -10.25 -9.40 -4.80
C PHE A 257 -10.66 -7.94 -4.58
N PRO A 258 -11.43 -7.68 -3.51
CA PRO A 258 -12.13 -6.42 -3.33
C PRO A 258 -11.19 -5.27 -2.93
N VAL A 259 -11.51 -4.08 -3.43
CA VAL A 259 -11.02 -2.78 -2.95
C VAL A 259 -12.21 -1.82 -2.86
N SER A 260 -12.29 -1.03 -1.78
CA SER A 260 -13.44 -0.14 -1.55
C SER A 260 -13.41 1.10 -2.45
N ALA A 261 -12.23 1.62 -2.74
CA ALA A 261 -12.03 2.76 -3.64
C ALA A 261 -10.59 2.78 -4.16
N ILE A 262 -10.34 3.63 -5.15
CA ILE A 262 -9.01 3.85 -5.73
C ILE A 262 -8.73 5.34 -5.75
N LEU A 263 -7.64 5.78 -5.11
CA LEU A 263 -7.14 7.13 -5.34
C LEU A 263 -6.41 7.14 -6.68
N VAL A 264 -6.88 7.96 -7.61
CA VAL A 264 -6.31 8.04 -8.94
C VAL A 264 -5.48 9.31 -9.03
N VAL A 265 -4.18 9.14 -9.23
CA VAL A 265 -3.18 10.22 -9.30
C VAL A 265 -2.65 10.32 -10.75
N PRO A 266 -3.24 11.18 -11.59
CA PRO A 266 -2.82 11.32 -12.98
C PRO A 266 -1.41 11.89 -13.10
N ARG A 267 -0.70 11.47 -14.17
CA ARG A 267 0.65 11.98 -14.46
C ARG A 267 0.67 13.49 -14.74
N ASP A 268 -0.36 13.94 -15.44
CA ASP A 268 -0.56 15.33 -15.83
C ASP A 268 -2.04 15.62 -16.09
N THR A 269 -2.35 16.87 -16.44
CA THR A 269 -3.71 17.33 -16.73
C THR A 269 -4.33 16.64 -17.94
N LYS A 270 -3.53 16.29 -18.97
CA LYS A 270 -4.01 15.60 -20.16
C LYS A 270 -4.45 14.18 -19.81
N SER A 271 -3.63 13.46 -19.04
CA SER A 271 -3.92 12.14 -18.51
C SER A 271 -5.18 12.14 -17.65
N ALA A 272 -5.37 13.16 -16.80
CA ALA A 272 -6.58 13.33 -16.00
C ALA A 272 -7.84 13.48 -16.88
N THR A 273 -7.77 14.30 -17.94
CA THR A 273 -8.88 14.49 -18.88
C THR A 273 -9.19 13.22 -19.67
N ILE A 274 -8.17 12.50 -20.15
CA ILE A 274 -8.36 11.24 -20.89
C ILE A 274 -9.05 10.21 -20.00
N LEU A 275 -8.57 10.04 -18.75
CA LEU A 275 -9.18 9.10 -17.81
C LEU A 275 -10.64 9.47 -17.53
N ARG A 276 -10.94 10.74 -17.28
CA ARG A 276 -12.33 11.18 -17.08
C ARG A 276 -13.23 10.82 -18.26
N GLY A 277 -12.77 11.05 -19.50
CA GLY A 277 -13.54 10.67 -20.68
C GLY A 277 -13.72 9.15 -20.83
N ARG A 278 -12.73 8.34 -20.45
CA ARG A 278 -12.83 6.86 -20.49
C ARG A 278 -13.87 6.31 -19.52
N TYR A 279 -14.03 6.94 -18.37
CA TYR A 279 -14.95 6.50 -17.30
C TYR A 279 -16.25 7.33 -17.24
N GLU A 280 -16.59 8.05 -18.31
CA GLU A 280 -17.83 8.85 -18.40
C GLU A 280 -19.04 8.04 -18.90
N ASP A 281 -18.83 6.80 -19.35
CA ASP A 281 -19.91 5.92 -19.83
C ASP A 281 -20.89 5.57 -18.68
N PRO A 282 -22.22 5.85 -18.82
CA PRO A 282 -23.23 5.46 -17.85
C PRO A 282 -23.32 3.94 -17.58
N LYS A 283 -22.78 3.11 -18.48
CA LYS A 283 -22.69 1.64 -18.31
C LYS A 283 -21.38 1.18 -17.67
N ALA A 284 -20.44 2.07 -17.40
CA ALA A 284 -19.18 1.70 -16.77
C ALA A 284 -19.42 1.16 -15.35
N THR A 285 -18.71 0.08 -15.01
CA THR A 285 -18.70 -0.51 -13.66
C THR A 285 -17.90 0.31 -12.66
N VAL A 286 -17.17 1.34 -13.13
CA VAL A 286 -16.33 2.22 -12.32
C VAL A 286 -16.73 3.67 -12.56
N GLN A 287 -17.06 4.38 -11.49
CA GLN A 287 -17.32 5.82 -11.49
C GLN A 287 -16.06 6.59 -11.09
N LEU A 288 -15.65 7.55 -11.91
CA LEU A 288 -14.50 8.42 -11.62
C LEU A 288 -14.97 9.83 -11.23
N LEU A 289 -14.61 10.27 -10.03
CA LEU A 289 -15.04 11.53 -9.44
C LEU A 289 -13.88 12.49 -9.21
N THR A 290 -14.18 13.79 -9.28
CA THR A 290 -13.27 14.86 -8.82
C THR A 290 -13.68 15.28 -7.40
N PRO A 291 -12.94 14.90 -6.34
CA PRO A 291 -13.35 15.13 -4.95
C PRO A 291 -13.66 16.59 -4.63
N LYS A 292 -12.85 17.51 -5.13
CA LYS A 292 -13.08 18.96 -4.98
C LYS A 292 -14.49 19.37 -5.38
N GLN A 293 -14.97 18.87 -6.52
CA GLN A 293 -16.27 19.22 -7.07
C GLN A 293 -17.41 18.66 -6.19
N VAL A 294 -17.30 17.39 -5.78
CA VAL A 294 -18.31 16.73 -4.95
C VAL A 294 -18.42 17.42 -3.58
N ILE A 295 -17.29 17.73 -2.95
CA ILE A 295 -17.27 18.41 -1.66
C ILE A 295 -17.77 19.85 -1.80
N SER A 296 -17.41 20.58 -2.86
CA SER A 296 -17.95 21.94 -3.07
C SER A 296 -19.46 21.94 -3.29
N GLU A 297 -20.00 21.01 -4.09
CA GLU A 297 -21.45 20.87 -4.32
C GLU A 297 -22.19 20.61 -3.00
N THR A 298 -21.61 19.77 -2.13
CA THR A 298 -22.18 19.45 -0.81
C THR A 298 -22.08 20.64 0.14
N LEU A 299 -20.94 21.32 0.17
CA LEU A 299 -20.74 22.50 1.00
C LEU A 299 -21.61 23.68 0.56
N ASP A 300 -21.92 23.82 -0.73
CA ASP A 300 -22.82 24.88 -1.22
C ASP A 300 -24.23 24.77 -0.61
N LEU A 301 -24.72 23.57 -0.33
CA LEU A 301 -25.95 23.35 0.42
C LEU A 301 -25.83 23.90 1.85
N VAL A 302 -24.74 23.53 2.55
CA VAL A 302 -24.44 24.02 3.90
C VAL A 302 -24.30 25.55 3.92
N PHE A 303 -23.72 26.15 2.88
CA PHE A 303 -23.57 27.60 2.78
C PHE A 303 -24.87 28.33 2.45
N ARG A 304 -25.81 27.68 1.77
CA ARG A 304 -27.17 28.22 1.61
C ARG A 304 -27.83 28.38 2.99
N VAL A 305 -27.68 27.38 3.84
CA VAL A 305 -28.15 27.43 5.24
C VAL A 305 -27.36 28.46 6.06
N LYS A 306 -26.03 28.54 5.91
CA LYS A 306 -25.21 29.57 6.58
C LYS A 306 -25.64 30.99 6.21
N ARG A 307 -25.94 31.26 4.94
CA ARG A 307 -26.41 32.59 4.50
C ARG A 307 -27.73 32.97 5.18
N PHE A 308 -28.63 32.01 5.36
CA PHE A 308 -29.85 32.22 6.13
C PHE A 308 -29.55 32.58 7.60
N PHE A 309 -28.69 31.81 8.28
CA PHE A 309 -28.28 32.13 9.66
C PHE A 309 -27.54 33.47 9.78
N ASN A 310 -26.69 33.82 8.81
CA ASN A 310 -26.04 35.12 8.77
C ASN A 310 -27.05 36.26 8.60
N GLY A 311 -28.09 36.05 7.78
CA GLY A 311 -29.21 36.99 7.66
C GLY A 311 -29.97 37.17 8.98
N GLN A 312 -30.25 36.07 9.69
CA GLN A 312 -30.87 36.13 11.02
C GLN A 312 -29.96 36.82 12.04
N ALA A 313 -28.65 36.53 12.03
CA ALA A 313 -27.69 37.17 12.91
C ALA A 313 -27.61 38.69 12.67
N LEU A 314 -27.72 39.15 11.42
CA LEU A 314 -27.83 40.57 11.08
C LEU A 314 -29.12 41.19 11.63
N LEU A 315 -30.26 40.50 11.53
CA LEU A 315 -31.53 40.97 12.09
C LEU A 315 -31.47 41.08 13.62
N VAL A 316 -30.95 40.04 14.30
CA VAL A 316 -30.76 40.03 15.76
C VAL A 316 -29.76 41.10 16.19
N GLY A 317 -28.66 41.25 15.45
CA GLY A 317 -27.68 42.31 15.66
C GLY A 317 -28.30 43.70 15.54
N GLY A 318 -29.12 43.92 14.51
CA GLY A 318 -29.88 45.16 14.32
C GLY A 318 -30.85 45.44 15.46
N ALA A 319 -31.61 44.43 15.90
CA ALA A 319 -32.50 44.53 17.05
C ALA A 319 -31.74 44.85 18.36
N MET A 320 -30.57 44.24 18.56
CA MET A 320 -29.69 44.54 19.69
C MET A 320 -29.16 45.96 19.65
N VAL A 321 -28.76 46.47 18.48
CA VAL A 321 -28.34 47.88 18.32
C VAL A 321 -29.48 48.82 18.65
N LEU A 322 -30.71 48.54 18.19
CA LEU A 322 -31.89 49.33 18.52
C LEU A 322 -32.21 49.29 20.02
N LEU A 323 -32.10 48.12 20.65
CA LEU A 323 -32.32 47.96 22.09
C LEU A 323 -31.24 48.70 22.90
N LEU A 324 -29.98 48.63 22.49
CA LEU A 324 -28.89 49.42 23.07
C LEU A 324 -29.15 50.92 22.91
N ALA A 325 -29.57 51.37 21.73
CA ALA A 325 -29.93 52.76 21.49
C ALA A 325 -31.09 53.20 22.40
N LEU A 326 -32.12 52.36 22.57
CA LEU A 326 -33.24 52.62 23.47
C LEU A 326 -32.78 52.70 24.93
N VAL A 327 -31.92 51.79 25.40
CA VAL A 327 -31.37 51.80 26.76
C VAL A 327 -30.53 53.05 27.00
N VAL A 328 -29.74 53.48 26.01
CA VAL A 328 -28.99 54.73 26.04
C VAL A 328 -29.94 55.92 26.08
N LEU A 329 -30.94 56.01 25.21
CA LEU A 329 -31.94 57.08 25.18
C LEU A 329 -32.76 57.18 26.47
N LEU A 330 -33.17 56.04 27.05
CA LEU A 330 -33.85 56.02 28.34
C LEU A 330 -32.90 56.45 29.46
N SER A 331 -31.63 56.05 29.40
CA SER A 331 -30.59 56.55 30.31
C SER A 331 -30.41 58.06 30.21
N LEU A 332 -30.43 58.59 28.99
CA LEU A 332 -30.32 60.02 28.72
C LEU A 332 -31.50 60.76 29.35
N ARG A 333 -32.72 60.26 29.11
CA ARG A 333 -33.97 60.84 29.62
C ARG A 333 -34.04 60.83 31.14
N LEU A 334 -33.70 59.71 31.78
CA LEU A 334 -33.70 59.59 33.24
C LEU A 334 -32.66 60.48 33.91
N ARG A 335 -31.57 60.81 33.21
CA ARG A 335 -30.51 61.69 33.72
C ARG A 335 -30.65 63.15 33.33
N LEU A 336 -31.73 63.56 32.66
CA LEU A 336 -31.93 64.97 32.28
C LEU A 336 -31.85 65.90 33.50
N GLY A 337 -32.42 65.50 34.65
CA GLY A 337 -32.35 66.27 35.89
C GLY A 337 -30.93 66.39 36.46
N GLU A 338 -30.14 65.31 36.40
CA GLU A 338 -28.72 65.33 36.81
C GLU A 338 -27.90 66.23 35.87
N MET A 339 -28.16 66.17 34.57
CA MET A 339 -27.47 66.98 33.57
C MET A 339 -27.81 68.46 33.67
N GLU A 340 -29.06 68.79 33.94
CA GLU A 340 -29.50 70.16 34.18
C GLU A 340 -28.88 70.72 35.47
N THR A 341 -28.78 69.89 36.51
CA THR A 341 -28.08 70.24 37.76
C THR A 341 -26.60 70.49 37.51
N MET A 342 -25.91 69.60 36.77
CA MET A 342 -24.51 69.78 36.38
C MET A 342 -24.28 71.06 35.56
N PHE A 343 -25.20 71.39 34.67
CA PHE A 343 -25.14 72.64 33.90
C PHE A 343 -25.33 73.87 34.80
N LYS A 344 -26.30 73.83 35.74
CA LYS A 344 -26.57 74.92 36.70
C LYS A 344 -25.41 75.18 37.67
N ILE A 345 -24.60 74.16 37.99
CA ILE A 345 -23.37 74.31 38.80
C ILE A 345 -22.13 74.69 37.97
N GLY A 346 -22.29 75.04 36.68
CA GLY A 346 -21.24 75.62 35.84
C GLY A 346 -20.52 74.65 34.89
N CYS A 347 -20.97 73.40 34.74
CA CYS A 347 -20.35 72.49 33.75
C CYS A 347 -20.72 72.86 32.31
N ALA A 348 -19.72 72.90 31.43
CA ALA A 348 -19.94 73.14 30.01
C ALA A 348 -20.68 71.96 29.33
N ARG A 349 -21.53 72.27 28.35
CA ARG A 349 -22.32 71.28 27.58
C ARG A 349 -21.48 70.22 26.86
N TRP A 350 -20.24 70.53 26.50
CA TRP A 350 -19.33 69.56 25.89
C TRP A 350 -18.84 68.51 26.91
N MET A 351 -18.78 68.87 28.19
CA MET A 351 -18.28 67.99 29.25
C MET A 351 -19.33 66.94 29.65
N THR A 352 -20.61 67.30 29.65
CA THR A 352 -21.73 66.36 29.83
C THR A 352 -21.83 65.36 28.67
N PHE A 353 -21.67 65.84 27.43
CA PHE A 353 -21.57 64.97 26.25
C PHE A 353 -20.34 64.05 26.30
N GLY A 354 -19.17 64.59 26.66
CA GLY A 354 -17.93 63.83 26.80
C GLY A 354 -18.02 62.72 27.85
N MET A 355 -18.78 62.92 28.93
CA MET A 355 -19.02 61.90 29.95
C MET A 355 -19.86 60.73 29.43
N GLN A 356 -20.93 61.00 28.69
CA GLN A 356 -21.76 59.96 28.08
C GLN A 356 -21.03 59.19 27.00
N ALA A 357 -20.27 59.89 26.15
CA ALA A 357 -19.41 59.26 25.17
C ALA A 357 -18.41 58.33 25.87
N ALA A 358 -17.79 58.76 26.98
CA ALA A 358 -16.88 57.93 27.75
C ALA A 358 -17.56 56.68 28.35
N GLU A 359 -18.78 56.79 28.87
CA GLU A 359 -19.54 55.64 29.39
C GLU A 359 -19.85 54.62 28.29
N ILE A 360 -20.40 55.08 27.16
CA ILE A 360 -20.76 54.23 26.02
C ILE A 360 -19.51 53.53 25.46
N LEU A 361 -18.42 54.28 25.27
CA LEU A 361 -17.15 53.74 24.78
C LEU A 361 -16.56 52.70 25.75
N THR A 362 -16.67 52.94 27.06
CA THR A 362 -16.16 51.98 28.07
C THR A 362 -16.96 50.68 28.05
N VAL A 363 -18.30 50.76 27.96
CA VAL A 363 -19.19 49.59 27.87
C VAL A 363 -18.96 48.83 26.56
N ALA A 364 -18.84 49.54 25.44
CA ALA A 364 -18.55 48.94 24.14
C ALA A 364 -17.18 48.27 24.13
N ALA A 365 -16.14 48.92 24.64
CA ALA A 365 -14.79 48.36 24.73
C ALA A 365 -14.76 47.11 25.62
N ALA A 366 -15.45 47.12 26.77
CA ALA A 366 -15.55 45.96 27.65
C ALA A 366 -16.30 44.79 26.96
N GLY A 367 -17.43 45.07 26.29
CA GLY A 367 -18.18 44.06 25.55
C GLY A 367 -17.37 43.43 24.42
N VAL A 368 -16.68 44.24 23.62
CA VAL A 368 -15.80 43.76 22.54
C VAL A 368 -14.60 43.00 23.10
N ALA A 369 -13.97 43.46 24.19
CA ALA A 369 -12.87 42.75 24.81
C ALA A 369 -13.27 41.35 25.29
N ILE A 370 -14.45 41.22 25.92
CA ILE A 370 -15.00 39.92 26.31
C ILE A 370 -15.27 39.07 25.07
N ALA A 371 -15.88 39.63 24.03
CA ALA A 371 -16.13 38.90 22.78
C ALA A 371 -14.83 38.36 22.17
N VAL A 372 -13.77 39.18 22.09
CA VAL A 372 -12.45 38.78 21.57
C VAL A 372 -11.83 37.67 22.41
N VAL A 373 -11.87 37.77 23.75
CA VAL A 373 -11.35 36.73 24.64
C VAL A 373 -12.13 35.43 24.46
N LEU A 374 -13.46 35.48 24.42
CA LEU A 374 -14.28 34.30 24.18
C LEU A 374 -14.00 33.67 22.81
N THR A 375 -13.87 34.49 21.75
CA THR A 375 -13.49 34.02 20.42
C THR A 375 -12.11 33.36 20.44
N TRP A 376 -11.12 33.96 21.12
CA TRP A 376 -9.79 33.39 21.27
C TRP A 376 -9.81 32.04 22.02
N VAL A 377 -10.62 31.91 23.08
CA VAL A 377 -10.80 30.64 23.79
C VAL A 377 -11.42 29.57 22.88
N VAL A 378 -12.41 29.93 22.05
CA VAL A 378 -12.99 29.00 21.07
C VAL A 378 -11.93 28.57 20.05
N ILE A 379 -11.17 29.51 19.49
CA ILE A 379 -10.08 29.22 18.55
C ILE A 379 -9.06 28.24 19.19
N ALA A 380 -8.63 28.51 20.43
CA ALA A 380 -7.65 27.70 21.14
C ALA A 380 -8.17 26.28 21.45
N LYS A 381 -9.42 26.14 21.91
CA LYS A 381 -10.01 24.83 22.25
C LYS A 381 -10.32 23.98 21.04
N PHE A 382 -10.74 24.58 19.92
CA PHE A 382 -11.05 23.86 18.69
C PHE A 382 -9.82 23.72 17.76
N GLY A 383 -8.60 23.95 18.27
CA GLY A 383 -7.35 23.68 17.55
C GLY A 383 -7.13 24.57 16.33
N MET A 384 -7.72 25.77 16.30
CA MET A 384 -7.52 26.75 15.22
C MET A 384 -6.22 27.52 15.46
N SER A 385 -5.04 26.87 15.44
CA SER A 385 -3.79 27.61 15.58
C SER A 385 -3.58 28.53 14.36
N SER A 386 -3.44 29.82 14.61
CA SER A 386 -3.19 30.87 13.61
C SER A 386 -1.71 30.94 13.21
N GLY A 387 -1.00 29.81 13.07
CA GLY A 387 0.47 29.84 13.09
C GLY A 387 1.28 28.75 12.39
N GLU A 388 0.70 27.82 11.61
CA GLU A 388 1.50 26.86 10.79
C GLU A 388 0.95 26.69 9.36
N VAL A 389 0.39 27.76 8.78
CA VAL A 389 -0.15 27.74 7.41
C VAL A 389 0.81 28.35 6.38
N ALA A 390 1.97 28.88 6.80
CA ALA A 390 2.99 29.42 5.90
C ALA A 390 4.01 28.36 5.43
N ALA A 391 3.54 27.23 4.89
CA ALA A 391 4.36 26.31 4.09
C ALA A 391 3.56 25.35 3.18
N ALA A 392 2.25 25.16 3.40
CA ALA A 392 1.46 24.16 2.66
C ALA A 392 0.64 24.75 1.49
N GLY A 393 0.90 25.99 1.09
CA GLY A 393 0.16 26.71 0.06
C GLY A 393 1.06 27.22 -1.08
N SER A 394 1.64 26.32 -1.87
CA SER A 394 1.90 26.58 -3.30
C SER A 394 2.37 25.29 -3.99
N ALA A 395 1.83 25.08 -5.19
CA ALA A 395 2.01 23.93 -6.09
C ALA A 395 1.38 22.60 -5.62
N VAL A 396 0.26 22.25 -6.25
CA VAL A 396 0.07 20.86 -6.71
C VAL A 396 1.33 20.56 -7.54
N PRO A 397 2.22 19.65 -7.10
CA PRO A 397 3.26 19.19 -7.99
C PRO A 397 2.54 18.49 -9.14
N ARG A 398 3.03 18.68 -10.37
CA ARG A 398 2.89 17.63 -11.40
C ARG A 398 3.22 16.29 -10.74
N ALA A 399 2.77 15.17 -11.28
CA ALA A 399 3.41 13.90 -10.94
C ALA A 399 4.85 13.89 -11.49
N SER A 400 5.72 14.79 -11.01
CA SER A 400 7.10 14.45 -10.75
C SER A 400 7.01 13.49 -9.58
N THR A 401 7.19 12.20 -9.89
CA THR A 401 7.99 11.27 -9.09
C THR A 401 8.59 11.98 -7.89
N SER A 402 8.19 11.57 -6.68
CA SER A 402 8.75 12.07 -5.43
C SER A 402 10.26 12.26 -5.60
N LEU A 403 10.72 13.51 -5.59
CA LEU A 403 12.14 13.85 -5.57
C LEU A 403 12.69 13.49 -4.18
N ARG A 404 12.82 12.19 -3.90
CA ARG A 404 14.10 11.72 -3.38
C ARG A 404 15.11 12.19 -4.42
N ALA A 405 16.20 12.83 -4.00
CA ALA A 405 17.31 13.07 -4.92
C ALA A 405 17.60 11.73 -5.59
N ARG A 406 17.31 11.62 -6.89
CA ARG A 406 17.51 10.38 -7.62
C ARG A 406 18.97 9.99 -7.36
N PRO A 407 19.26 8.78 -6.86
CA PRO A 407 20.64 8.32 -6.81
C PRO A 407 21.26 8.53 -8.20
N ALA A 408 22.57 8.76 -8.27
CA ALA A 408 23.25 9.04 -9.54
C ALA A 408 22.95 7.98 -10.62
N LYS A 409 22.55 6.77 -10.20
CA LYS A 409 22.01 5.68 -11.01
C LYS A 409 20.72 5.14 -10.35
N PRO A 410 19.64 4.85 -11.09
CA PRO A 410 18.46 4.19 -10.52
C PRO A 410 18.78 2.80 -9.99
N ARG A 411 17.98 2.36 -9.01
CA ARG A 411 18.14 1.05 -8.37
C ARG A 411 17.13 0.07 -8.93
N VAL A 412 17.61 -1.05 -9.48
CA VAL A 412 16.79 -2.12 -10.06
C VAL A 412 16.96 -3.38 -9.22
N ALA A 413 15.91 -3.79 -8.52
CA ALA A 413 15.93 -5.03 -7.76
C ALA A 413 15.50 -6.22 -8.62
N VAL A 414 16.16 -7.36 -8.44
CA VAL A 414 15.90 -8.61 -9.17
C VAL A 414 15.76 -9.74 -8.16
N VAL A 415 15.01 -10.78 -8.52
CA VAL A 415 14.64 -11.86 -7.60
C VAL A 415 15.36 -13.19 -7.84
N ASN A 416 16.09 -13.31 -8.96
CA ASN A 416 16.93 -14.46 -9.25
C ASN A 416 18.15 -14.05 -10.10
N TYR A 417 19.10 -14.97 -10.25
CA TYR A 417 20.32 -14.71 -10.99
C TYR A 417 20.14 -14.48 -12.50
N PRO A 418 19.24 -15.20 -13.23
CA PRO A 418 19.03 -14.95 -14.65
C PRO A 418 18.54 -13.52 -14.91
N LEU A 419 17.59 -13.01 -14.12
CA LEU A 419 17.15 -11.62 -14.22
C LEU A 419 18.27 -10.64 -13.86
N TRP A 420 19.11 -10.95 -12.87
CA TRP A 420 20.33 -10.17 -12.58
C TRP A 420 21.24 -10.09 -13.80
N TYR A 421 21.53 -11.24 -14.42
CA TYR A 421 22.42 -11.34 -15.57
C TYR A 421 21.88 -10.60 -16.78
N PHE A 422 20.60 -10.80 -17.14
CA PHE A 422 19.96 -10.09 -18.25
C PHE A 422 19.94 -8.58 -18.00
N THR A 423 19.60 -8.15 -16.78
CA THR A 423 19.62 -6.74 -16.41
C THR A 423 21.03 -6.15 -16.52
N LYS A 424 22.07 -6.87 -16.05
CA LYS A 424 23.46 -6.40 -16.15
C LYS A 424 23.92 -6.30 -17.60
N ARG A 425 23.58 -7.29 -18.43
CA ARG A 425 23.91 -7.32 -19.86
C ARG A 425 23.25 -6.17 -20.62
N ILE A 426 22.01 -5.81 -20.29
CA ILE A 426 21.26 -4.74 -20.98
C ILE A 426 21.65 -3.36 -20.43
N ALA A 427 21.61 -3.19 -19.11
CA ALA A 427 21.75 -1.90 -18.46
C ALA A 427 23.21 -1.44 -18.28
N GLY A 428 24.17 -2.36 -18.30
CA GLY A 428 25.59 -2.05 -18.12
C GLY A 428 25.87 -1.32 -16.80
N GLU A 429 26.34 -0.09 -16.90
CA GLU A 429 26.64 0.79 -15.77
C GLU A 429 25.56 1.87 -15.52
N HIS A 430 24.44 1.87 -16.23
CA HIS A 430 23.39 2.89 -16.08
C HIS A 430 22.52 2.72 -14.83
N VAL A 431 22.50 1.53 -14.24
CA VAL A 431 21.70 1.21 -13.05
C VAL A 431 22.54 0.51 -11.98
N GLU A 432 22.11 0.66 -10.74
CA GLU A 432 22.56 -0.15 -9.61
C GLU A 432 21.63 -1.36 -9.46
N ILE A 433 22.16 -2.57 -9.62
CA ILE A 433 21.37 -3.80 -9.50
C ILE A 433 21.40 -4.29 -8.05
N VAL A 434 20.22 -4.48 -7.47
CA VAL A 434 20.02 -4.96 -6.10
C VAL A 434 19.58 -6.41 -6.14
N PHE A 435 20.44 -7.32 -5.69
CA PHE A 435 20.11 -8.74 -5.54
C PHE A 435 20.50 -9.17 -4.11
N PRO A 436 19.56 -9.07 -3.15
CA PRO A 436 19.87 -9.19 -1.72
C PRO A 436 19.95 -10.64 -1.24
N ILE A 437 19.73 -11.61 -2.13
CA ILE A 437 19.67 -13.04 -1.82
C ILE A 437 21.09 -13.57 -1.66
N PRO A 438 21.44 -14.20 -0.53
CA PRO A 438 22.74 -14.81 -0.35
C PRO A 438 22.99 -15.92 -1.38
N ARG A 439 24.23 -16.06 -1.84
CA ARG A 439 24.58 -17.04 -2.87
C ARG A 439 24.29 -18.49 -2.48
N GLN A 440 24.29 -18.79 -1.19
CA GLN A 440 24.08 -20.13 -0.63
C GLN A 440 22.60 -20.48 -0.43
N GLU A 441 21.68 -19.53 -0.61
CA GLU A 441 20.24 -19.77 -0.41
C GLU A 441 19.54 -19.93 -1.76
N ASP A 442 18.63 -20.88 -1.88
CA ASP A 442 17.78 -21.00 -3.07
C ASP A 442 16.84 -19.78 -3.16
N PRO A 443 16.96 -18.94 -4.20
CA PRO A 443 16.15 -17.73 -4.33
C PRO A 443 14.65 -18.00 -4.48
N ALA A 444 14.23 -19.20 -4.89
CA ALA A 444 12.82 -19.60 -5.01
C ALA A 444 12.17 -19.89 -3.65
N PHE A 445 12.95 -20.30 -2.65
CA PHE A 445 12.48 -20.63 -1.29
C PHE A 445 13.01 -19.70 -0.21
N TRP A 446 13.84 -18.73 -0.60
CA TRP A 446 14.38 -17.70 0.26
C TRP A 446 13.30 -16.94 1.03
N LYS A 447 13.56 -16.70 2.31
CA LYS A 447 12.68 -15.94 3.21
C LYS A 447 13.33 -14.59 3.54
N PRO A 448 12.92 -13.49 2.87
CA PRO A 448 13.52 -12.18 3.10
C PRO A 448 13.26 -11.67 4.52
N ASP A 449 14.30 -11.13 5.15
CA ASP A 449 14.15 -10.35 6.36
C ASP A 449 13.64 -8.92 6.08
N ALA A 450 13.32 -8.16 7.13
CA ALA A 450 12.85 -6.79 7.00
C ALA A 450 13.86 -5.85 6.29
N LYS A 451 15.17 -6.15 6.37
CA LYS A 451 16.22 -5.34 5.74
C LYS A 451 16.21 -5.57 4.22
N ALA A 452 16.10 -6.82 3.79
CA ALA A 452 15.94 -7.21 2.40
C ALA A 452 14.67 -6.62 1.78
N ILE A 453 13.52 -6.73 2.45
CA ILE A 453 12.27 -6.11 1.97
C ILE A 453 12.44 -4.60 1.79
N ARG A 454 13.09 -3.90 2.72
CA ARG A 454 13.39 -2.47 2.57
C ARG A 454 14.28 -2.17 1.36
N GLN A 455 15.21 -3.05 1.00
CA GLN A 455 16.01 -2.87 -0.21
C GLN A 455 15.14 -2.94 -1.47
N TYR A 456 14.19 -3.88 -1.54
CA TYR A 456 13.20 -3.93 -2.62
C TYR A 456 12.29 -2.68 -2.63
N GLN A 457 11.77 -2.27 -1.47
CA GLN A 457 10.91 -1.07 -1.37
C GLN A 457 11.61 0.23 -1.81
N GLN A 458 12.94 0.29 -1.64
CA GLN A 458 13.75 1.44 -2.05
C GLN A 458 14.16 1.40 -3.52
N ALA A 459 13.93 0.30 -4.23
CA ALA A 459 14.21 0.21 -5.64
C ALA A 459 13.24 1.07 -6.46
N ASP A 460 13.73 1.58 -7.59
CA ASP A 460 12.94 2.32 -8.57
C ASP A 460 12.17 1.36 -9.49
N LEU A 461 12.67 0.13 -9.65
CA LEU A 461 12.08 -0.97 -10.40
C LEU A 461 12.38 -2.31 -9.71
N ILE A 462 11.38 -3.19 -9.62
CA ILE A 462 11.49 -4.55 -9.09
C ILE A 462 11.10 -5.52 -10.21
N LEU A 463 12.07 -6.30 -10.68
CA LEU A 463 11.89 -7.30 -11.72
C LEU A 463 11.61 -8.66 -11.07
N LEU A 464 10.40 -9.15 -11.28
CA LEU A 464 9.91 -10.44 -10.84
C LEU A 464 10.02 -11.45 -11.98
N ASN A 465 10.34 -12.70 -11.65
CA ASN A 465 10.33 -13.82 -12.57
C ASN A 465 8.90 -14.18 -12.96
N GLY A 466 7.96 -14.27 -12.02
CA GLY A 466 6.60 -14.78 -12.28
C GLY A 466 6.50 -16.31 -12.21
N ALA A 467 5.38 -16.87 -12.67
CA ALA A 467 5.06 -18.30 -12.56
C ALA A 467 5.19 -18.85 -11.13
N GLU A 468 4.73 -18.10 -10.12
CA GLU A 468 4.80 -18.46 -8.69
C GLU A 468 6.23 -18.55 -8.09
N TYR A 469 7.25 -18.04 -8.78
CA TYR A 469 8.64 -18.06 -8.29
C TYR A 469 8.82 -17.38 -6.93
N GLU A 470 8.31 -16.15 -6.76
CA GLU A 470 8.53 -15.36 -5.56
C GLU A 470 7.55 -15.73 -4.43
N LYS A 471 7.72 -16.91 -3.81
CA LYS A 471 6.83 -17.42 -2.76
C LYS A 471 6.67 -16.50 -1.55
N TRP A 472 7.67 -15.65 -1.28
CA TRP A 472 7.64 -14.66 -0.21
C TRP A 472 6.86 -13.38 -0.57
N ARG A 473 6.58 -13.13 -1.86
CA ARG A 473 5.94 -11.90 -2.35
C ARG A 473 4.51 -11.71 -1.83
N PRO A 474 3.63 -12.74 -1.79
CA PRO A 474 2.26 -12.59 -1.30
C PRO A 474 2.19 -12.02 0.12
N THR A 475 3.15 -12.35 0.97
CA THR A 475 3.17 -11.93 2.39
C THR A 475 4.06 -10.73 2.68
N SER A 476 4.78 -10.24 1.68
CA SER A 476 5.66 -9.07 1.80
C SER A 476 5.00 -7.79 1.28
N VAL A 477 5.34 -6.65 1.89
CA VAL A 477 4.79 -5.34 1.49
C VAL A 477 5.75 -4.67 0.52
N LEU A 478 5.37 -4.56 -0.75
CA LEU A 478 6.16 -3.98 -1.83
C LEU A 478 5.40 -2.85 -2.53
N PRO A 479 6.08 -1.88 -3.16
CA PRO A 479 5.43 -0.85 -3.97
C PRO A 479 4.72 -1.48 -5.16
N LEU A 480 3.40 -1.28 -5.28
CA LEU A 480 2.56 -1.89 -6.31
C LEU A 480 2.98 -1.44 -7.72
N ALA A 481 3.29 -0.16 -7.89
CA ALA A 481 3.53 0.45 -9.20
C ALA A 481 4.96 0.27 -9.74
N ARG A 482 5.86 -0.33 -8.96
CA ARG A 482 7.27 -0.54 -9.33
C ARG A 482 7.61 -1.99 -9.63
N GLN A 483 6.64 -2.90 -9.56
CA GLN A 483 6.83 -4.33 -9.81
C GLN A 483 6.49 -4.68 -11.26
N VAL A 484 7.36 -5.48 -11.89
CA VAL A 484 7.15 -5.98 -13.24
C VAL A 484 7.41 -7.47 -13.29
N VAL A 485 6.41 -8.22 -13.73
CA VAL A 485 6.54 -9.66 -14.01
C VAL A 485 7.10 -9.83 -15.41
N THR A 486 8.37 -10.21 -15.50
CA THR A 486 9.14 -10.29 -16.75
C THR A 486 8.65 -11.38 -17.71
N SER A 487 7.96 -12.40 -17.19
CA SER A 487 7.37 -13.50 -17.96
C SER A 487 5.91 -13.27 -18.37
N ALA A 488 5.31 -12.11 -18.03
CA ALA A 488 3.90 -11.84 -18.26
C ALA A 488 3.45 -11.98 -19.72
N ALA A 489 4.35 -11.71 -20.67
CA ALA A 489 4.08 -11.85 -22.11
C ALA A 489 3.81 -13.29 -22.57
N PHE A 490 4.07 -14.29 -21.72
CA PHE A 490 3.89 -15.70 -22.03
C PHE A 490 3.26 -16.50 -20.88
N ALA A 491 2.52 -15.80 -20.00
CA ALA A 491 1.87 -16.42 -18.85
C ALA A 491 0.83 -17.49 -19.22
N ASP A 492 0.24 -17.40 -20.42
CA ASP A 492 -0.66 -18.39 -21.00
C ASP A 492 0.02 -19.72 -21.37
N ARG A 493 1.37 -19.74 -21.39
CA ARG A 493 2.21 -20.88 -21.75
C ARG A 493 3.07 -21.38 -20.58
N TYR A 494 2.68 -21.06 -19.35
CA TYR A 494 3.32 -21.66 -18.17
C TYR A 494 3.10 -23.16 -18.13
N LEU A 495 4.12 -23.89 -17.71
CA LEU A 495 4.05 -25.34 -17.53
C LEU A 495 3.67 -25.65 -16.09
N THR A 496 2.99 -26.78 -15.90
CA THR A 496 2.65 -27.28 -14.57
C THR A 496 3.57 -28.44 -14.21
N ASN A 497 3.91 -28.57 -12.93
CA ASN A 497 4.65 -29.70 -12.39
C ASN A 497 3.75 -30.91 -12.08
N GLY A 498 2.48 -30.87 -12.50
CA GLY A 498 1.48 -31.89 -12.19
C GLY A 498 0.85 -31.67 -10.82
N GLU A 499 1.14 -32.57 -9.86
CA GLU A 499 0.58 -32.52 -8.50
C GLU A 499 1.46 -31.68 -7.56
N VAL A 500 0.82 -30.99 -6.59
CA VAL A 500 1.53 -30.32 -5.49
C VAL A 500 2.08 -31.39 -4.56
N ILE A 501 3.37 -31.67 -4.67
CA ILE A 501 4.07 -32.61 -3.78
C ILE A 501 4.70 -31.80 -2.65
N THR A 502 4.32 -32.14 -1.41
CA THR A 502 4.98 -31.65 -0.21
C THR A 502 5.90 -32.76 0.29
N HIS A 503 7.19 -32.48 0.38
CA HIS A 503 8.18 -33.40 0.95
C HIS A 503 9.08 -32.67 1.94
N SER A 504 9.88 -33.44 2.69
CA SER A 504 10.80 -32.94 3.71
C SER A 504 12.19 -33.50 3.44
N HIS A 505 13.15 -32.61 3.22
CA HIS A 505 14.57 -32.94 3.06
C HIS A 505 15.41 -32.15 4.07
N GLY A 506 16.42 -32.81 4.63
CA GLY A 506 17.47 -32.19 5.45
C GLY A 506 17.07 -31.20 6.55
N LYS A 507 17.93 -30.19 6.73
CA LYS A 507 17.78 -29.10 7.72
C LYS A 507 16.78 -28.01 7.27
N GLU A 508 16.32 -28.06 6.03
CA GLU A 508 15.48 -27.02 5.41
C GLU A 508 13.98 -27.24 5.65
N GLY A 509 13.59 -28.42 6.15
CA GLY A 509 12.22 -28.71 6.57
C GLY A 509 11.27 -29.03 5.42
N LEU A 510 9.96 -29.02 5.72
CA LEU A 510 8.89 -29.27 4.75
C LEU A 510 8.80 -28.12 3.75
N HIS A 511 8.82 -28.44 2.45
CA HIS A 511 8.52 -27.49 1.40
C HIS A 511 7.65 -28.13 0.31
N SER A 512 6.86 -27.30 -0.36
CA SER A 512 6.02 -27.71 -1.50
C SER A 512 6.48 -27.01 -2.77
N HIS A 513 6.44 -27.75 -3.88
CA HIS A 513 6.53 -27.15 -5.21
C HIS A 513 5.18 -26.52 -5.57
N GLY A 514 5.21 -25.33 -6.16
CA GLY A 514 4.00 -24.70 -6.70
C GLY A 514 3.42 -25.53 -7.84
N LEU A 515 2.18 -25.23 -8.25
CA LEU A 515 1.55 -25.92 -9.39
C LEU A 515 2.34 -25.67 -10.67
N LEU A 516 2.97 -24.49 -10.79
CA LEU A 516 3.71 -24.04 -11.96
C LEU A 516 5.21 -24.35 -11.86
N ASP A 517 5.80 -24.76 -12.98
CA ASP A 517 7.25 -24.70 -13.16
C ASP A 517 7.64 -23.23 -13.35
N PHE A 518 8.54 -22.75 -12.49
CA PHE A 518 8.98 -21.36 -12.50
C PHE A 518 10.29 -21.12 -13.26
N ASN A 519 10.95 -22.17 -13.76
CA ASN A 519 12.26 -22.13 -14.43
C ASN A 519 12.15 -21.71 -15.90
N THR A 520 11.39 -20.63 -16.15
CA THR A 520 11.02 -20.16 -17.49
C THR A 520 12.23 -19.85 -18.38
N TRP A 521 13.33 -19.38 -17.80
CA TRP A 521 14.56 -19.03 -18.53
C TRP A 521 15.33 -20.24 -19.07
N MET A 522 14.92 -21.48 -18.72
CA MET A 522 15.51 -22.71 -19.26
C MET A 522 15.14 -22.93 -20.73
N ASP A 523 14.14 -22.23 -21.24
CA ASP A 523 13.87 -22.05 -22.67
C ASP A 523 14.52 -20.72 -23.13
N PRO A 524 15.61 -20.74 -23.93
CA PRO A 524 16.27 -19.51 -24.35
C PRO A 524 15.37 -18.54 -25.12
N THR A 525 14.29 -19.03 -25.74
CA THR A 525 13.30 -18.16 -26.41
C THR A 525 12.44 -17.39 -25.41
N GLN A 526 12.17 -17.95 -24.23
CA GLN A 526 11.50 -17.27 -23.12
C GLN A 526 12.46 -16.35 -22.37
N ALA A 527 13.74 -16.76 -22.20
CA ALA A 527 14.78 -15.88 -21.67
C ALA A 527 14.92 -14.58 -22.51
N LYS A 528 14.84 -14.68 -23.84
CA LYS A 528 14.80 -13.50 -24.73
C LYS A 528 13.57 -12.60 -24.47
N GLN A 529 12.40 -13.20 -24.22
CA GLN A 529 11.18 -12.44 -23.92
C GLN A 529 11.30 -11.72 -22.57
N GLN A 530 11.87 -12.37 -21.55
CA GLN A 530 12.19 -11.71 -20.27
C GLN A 530 13.21 -10.58 -20.46
N ALA A 531 14.27 -10.79 -21.25
CA ALA A 531 15.26 -9.77 -21.57
C ALA A 531 14.64 -8.55 -22.29
N GLN A 532 13.72 -8.76 -23.22
CA GLN A 532 12.98 -7.69 -23.89
C GLN A 532 12.08 -6.92 -22.90
N ALA A 533 11.37 -7.60 -21.99
CA ALA A 533 10.57 -6.95 -20.95
C ALA A 533 11.44 -6.10 -20.02
N ILE A 534 12.61 -6.60 -19.61
CA ILE A 534 13.60 -5.85 -18.82
C ILE A 534 14.04 -4.59 -19.57
N ARG A 535 14.40 -4.72 -20.86
CA ARG A 535 14.83 -3.58 -21.68
C ARG A 535 13.75 -2.49 -21.75
N ASP A 536 12.49 -2.86 -21.94
CA ASP A 536 11.39 -1.91 -22.08
C ASP A 536 11.18 -1.09 -20.81
N GLU A 537 11.31 -1.71 -19.64
CA GLU A 537 11.21 -1.00 -18.35
C GLU A 537 12.45 -0.15 -18.06
N LEU A 538 13.65 -0.64 -18.40
CA LEU A 538 14.88 0.16 -18.31
C LEU A 538 14.82 1.41 -19.18
N ALA A 539 14.28 1.30 -20.40
CA ALA A 539 14.09 2.45 -21.30
C ALA A 539 13.10 3.48 -20.75
N ARG A 540 12.08 3.05 -20.00
CA ARG A 540 11.18 3.97 -19.29
C ARG A 540 11.84 4.61 -18.07
N LEU A 541 12.69 3.86 -17.37
CA LEU A 541 13.37 4.30 -16.16
C LEU A 541 14.49 5.31 -16.46
N GLU A 542 15.30 5.04 -17.49
CA GLU A 542 16.41 5.87 -17.99
C GLU A 542 16.30 6.14 -19.50
N PRO A 543 15.35 7.01 -19.93
CA PRO A 543 15.14 7.33 -21.34
C PRO A 543 16.41 7.75 -22.12
N PRO A 544 17.36 8.52 -21.54
CA PRO A 544 18.58 8.89 -22.25
C PRO A 544 19.46 7.71 -22.70
N ALA A 545 19.40 6.57 -21.99
CA ALA A 545 20.24 5.39 -22.24
C ALA A 545 19.57 4.36 -23.18
N THR A 546 18.33 4.60 -23.63
CA THR A 546 17.53 3.67 -24.45
C THR A 546 18.30 3.11 -25.65
N LYS A 547 19.04 3.94 -26.39
CA LYS A 547 19.80 3.48 -27.57
C LYS A 547 20.87 2.44 -27.24
N GLU A 548 21.50 2.58 -26.07
CA GLU A 548 22.51 1.64 -25.59
C GLU A 548 21.84 0.34 -25.13
N PHE A 549 20.72 0.45 -24.39
CA PHE A 549 19.93 -0.71 -23.99
C PHE A 549 19.45 -1.53 -25.19
N ASP A 550 19.01 -0.86 -26.26
CA ASP A 550 18.59 -1.52 -27.51
C ASP A 550 19.76 -2.27 -28.18
N ALA A 551 20.97 -1.70 -28.15
CA ALA A 551 22.15 -2.34 -28.73
C ALA A 551 22.61 -3.54 -27.89
N ASN A 552 22.62 -3.37 -26.57
CA ASN A 552 23.00 -4.40 -25.61
C ASN A 552 22.01 -5.58 -25.63
N LEU A 553 20.71 -5.29 -25.72
CA LEU A 553 19.68 -6.32 -25.91
C LEU A 553 19.93 -7.11 -27.18
N ARG A 554 20.15 -6.46 -28.34
CA ARG A 554 20.43 -7.18 -29.60
C ARG A 554 21.64 -8.11 -29.49
N SER A 555 22.67 -7.68 -28.77
CA SER A 555 23.83 -8.55 -28.50
C SER A 555 23.47 -9.74 -27.63
N LEU A 556 22.70 -9.54 -26.56
CA LEU A 556 22.23 -10.61 -25.68
C LEU A 556 21.31 -11.60 -26.41
N GLU A 557 20.39 -11.10 -27.23
CA GLU A 557 19.49 -11.93 -28.03
C GLU A 557 20.26 -12.83 -28.99
N LYS A 558 21.31 -12.31 -29.64
CA LYS A 558 22.19 -13.10 -30.49
C LYS A 558 22.88 -14.22 -29.70
N ASP A 559 23.42 -13.92 -28.52
CA ASP A 559 24.06 -14.93 -27.67
C ASP A 559 23.06 -16.02 -27.23
N LEU A 560 21.81 -15.63 -26.94
CA LEU A 560 20.74 -16.57 -26.58
C LEU A 560 20.29 -17.43 -27.78
N ASP A 561 20.27 -16.89 -28.99
CA ASP A 561 20.00 -17.66 -30.22
C ASP A 561 21.14 -18.66 -30.53
N ASP A 562 22.39 -18.25 -30.30
CA ASP A 562 23.55 -19.11 -30.42
C ASP A 562 23.53 -20.22 -29.36
N LEU A 563 23.09 -19.93 -28.13
CA LEU A 563 22.89 -20.90 -27.05
C LEU A 563 21.78 -21.91 -27.38
N ASP A 564 20.61 -21.44 -27.84
CA ASP A 564 19.50 -22.28 -28.28
C ASP A 564 19.95 -23.27 -29.36
N SER A 565 20.71 -22.78 -30.33
CA SER A 565 21.30 -23.61 -31.39
C SER A 565 22.28 -24.67 -30.86
N GLN A 566 23.06 -24.34 -29.84
CA GLN A 566 24.00 -25.29 -29.20
C GLN A 566 23.27 -26.37 -28.42
N LEU A 567 22.29 -26.00 -27.60
CA LEU A 567 21.47 -26.94 -26.84
C LEU A 567 20.62 -27.84 -27.75
N ALA A 568 20.08 -27.29 -28.85
CA ALA A 568 19.37 -28.08 -29.85
C ALA A 568 20.28 -29.13 -30.50
N ARG A 569 21.51 -28.75 -30.88
CA ARG A 569 22.51 -29.69 -31.41
C ARG A 569 22.93 -30.75 -30.38
N ALA A 570 23.11 -30.35 -29.13
CA ALA A 570 23.45 -31.27 -28.04
C ALA A 570 22.31 -32.25 -27.72
N SER A 571 21.06 -31.82 -27.91
CA SER A 571 19.85 -32.59 -27.65
C SER A 571 19.46 -33.52 -28.79
N ALA A 572 19.77 -33.15 -30.04
CA ALA A 572 19.35 -33.91 -31.23
C ALA A 572 19.71 -35.42 -31.18
N PRO A 573 20.89 -35.83 -30.67
CA PRO A 573 21.25 -37.25 -30.52
C PRO A 573 20.36 -38.03 -29.54
N LEU A 574 19.68 -37.36 -28.60
CA LEU A 574 18.78 -37.99 -27.64
C LEU A 574 17.47 -38.43 -28.29
N GLY A 575 17.00 -37.72 -29.33
CA GLY A 575 15.70 -37.99 -29.95
C GLY A 575 14.57 -38.05 -28.91
N HIS A 576 13.83 -39.17 -28.89
CA HIS A 576 12.80 -39.46 -27.88
C HIS A 576 13.26 -40.47 -26.81
N ALA A 577 14.57 -40.67 -26.66
CA ALA A 577 15.10 -41.55 -25.62
C ALA A 577 14.65 -41.04 -24.23
N PRO A 578 14.25 -41.95 -23.32
CA PRO A 578 13.95 -41.61 -21.94
C PRO A 578 15.09 -40.83 -21.27
N LEU A 579 14.76 -39.71 -20.64
CA LEU A 579 15.66 -38.88 -19.84
C LEU A 579 15.10 -38.78 -18.41
N LEU A 580 15.97 -38.85 -17.42
CA LEU A 580 15.61 -38.61 -16.02
C LEU A 580 16.12 -37.26 -15.53
N GLY A 581 15.35 -36.55 -14.72
CA GLY A 581 15.78 -35.36 -13.98
C GLY A 581 15.81 -35.64 -12.49
N SER A 582 16.79 -35.09 -11.77
CA SER A 582 16.82 -35.14 -10.30
C SER A 582 15.68 -34.36 -9.66
N HIS A 583 15.16 -33.35 -10.36
CA HIS A 583 14.16 -32.43 -9.85
C HIS A 583 13.24 -31.93 -10.99
N PRO A 584 11.98 -31.55 -10.73
CA PRO A 584 11.02 -31.09 -11.76
C PRO A 584 11.27 -29.64 -12.25
N VAL A 585 12.51 -29.30 -12.60
CA VAL A 585 12.95 -27.93 -12.96
C VAL A 585 13.34 -27.76 -14.43
N TYR A 586 13.24 -28.82 -15.23
CA TYR A 586 13.74 -28.87 -16.61
C TYR A 586 12.64 -28.90 -17.66
N HIS A 587 11.35 -28.73 -17.30
CA HIS A 587 10.25 -28.95 -18.23
C HIS A 587 10.25 -27.96 -19.40
N TYR A 588 10.69 -26.72 -19.19
CA TYR A 588 10.85 -25.74 -20.26
C TYR A 588 11.89 -26.16 -21.30
N ALA A 589 13.05 -26.63 -20.85
CA ALA A 589 14.08 -27.18 -21.74
C ALA A 589 13.58 -28.46 -22.44
N ALA A 590 12.93 -29.36 -21.69
CA ALA A 590 12.35 -30.58 -22.25
C ALA A 590 11.33 -30.28 -23.34
N ARG A 591 10.43 -29.31 -23.13
CA ARG A 591 9.47 -28.87 -24.15
C ARG A 591 10.17 -28.26 -25.37
N ARG A 592 11.18 -27.41 -25.16
CA ARG A 592 11.89 -26.73 -26.26
C ARG A 592 12.64 -27.72 -27.17
N TYR A 593 13.27 -28.74 -26.59
CA TYR A 593 14.12 -29.69 -27.31
C TYR A 593 13.49 -31.07 -27.52
N GLY A 594 12.25 -31.29 -27.08
CA GLY A 594 11.49 -32.52 -27.29
C GLY A 594 11.94 -33.71 -26.41
N TRP A 595 12.50 -33.44 -25.24
CA TRP A 595 12.96 -34.50 -24.33
C TRP A 595 11.79 -35.29 -23.74
N ASN A 596 11.92 -36.62 -23.73
CA ASN A 596 11.04 -37.51 -22.98
C ASN A 596 11.52 -37.56 -21.51
N LEU A 597 11.28 -36.47 -20.78
CA LEU A 597 11.74 -36.27 -19.41
C LEU A 597 10.74 -36.81 -18.39
N GLN A 598 11.24 -37.55 -17.40
CA GLN A 598 10.57 -37.79 -16.13
C GLN A 598 11.50 -37.36 -14.99
N SER A 599 10.93 -36.84 -13.91
CA SER A 599 11.73 -36.33 -12.79
C SER A 599 11.44 -37.08 -11.49
N VAL A 600 12.46 -37.19 -10.66
CA VAL A 600 12.33 -37.50 -9.23
C VAL A 600 12.45 -36.20 -8.42
N HIS A 601 12.56 -36.31 -7.10
CA HIS A 601 12.77 -35.18 -6.19
C HIS A 601 13.98 -35.45 -5.29
N TRP A 602 15.18 -35.37 -5.86
CA TRP A 602 16.44 -35.69 -5.22
C TRP A 602 17.37 -34.49 -5.21
N GLU A 603 17.91 -34.20 -4.03
CA GLU A 603 18.90 -33.14 -3.83
C GLU A 603 20.32 -33.65 -4.15
N PRO A 604 21.17 -32.86 -4.83
CA PRO A 604 22.55 -33.28 -5.16
C PRO A 604 23.41 -33.61 -3.93
N GLU A 605 23.18 -32.92 -2.81
CA GLU A 605 23.97 -33.03 -1.57
C GLU A 605 23.44 -34.08 -0.59
N GLU A 606 22.29 -34.71 -0.86
CA GLU A 606 21.65 -35.68 0.02
C GLU A 606 21.73 -37.10 -0.52
N MET A 607 21.70 -38.08 0.40
CA MET A 607 21.58 -39.49 0.04
C MET A 607 20.09 -39.86 -0.05
N PRO A 608 19.57 -40.31 -1.20
CA PRO A 608 18.21 -40.81 -1.28
C PRO A 608 18.05 -42.04 -0.38
N THR A 609 16.90 -42.11 0.29
CA THR A 609 16.48 -43.23 1.13
C THR A 609 16.29 -44.50 0.31
N GLU A 610 16.37 -45.67 0.95
CA GLU A 610 16.14 -46.94 0.24
C GLU A 610 14.72 -47.03 -0.35
N ASP A 611 13.75 -46.31 0.21
CA ASP A 611 12.39 -46.24 -0.31
C ASP A 611 12.33 -45.42 -1.61
N GLU A 612 13.05 -44.29 -1.66
CA GLU A 612 13.21 -43.48 -2.87
C GLU A 612 13.96 -44.26 -3.96
N TRP A 613 15.00 -45.03 -3.61
CA TRP A 613 15.66 -45.93 -4.55
C TRP A 613 14.72 -46.99 -5.11
N ARG A 614 13.86 -47.62 -4.28
CA ARG A 614 12.88 -48.59 -4.78
C ARG A 614 11.86 -47.95 -5.74
N LYS A 615 11.39 -46.73 -5.43
CA LYS A 615 10.51 -45.96 -6.33
C LYS A 615 11.22 -45.61 -7.64
N PHE A 616 12.47 -45.19 -7.55
CA PHE A 616 13.33 -44.90 -8.69
C PHE A 616 13.57 -46.14 -9.56
N GLU A 617 13.85 -47.30 -8.98
CA GLU A 617 14.03 -48.55 -9.73
C GLU A 617 12.75 -48.96 -10.46
N LYS A 618 11.58 -48.78 -9.84
CA LYS A 618 10.30 -48.98 -10.52
C LYS A 618 10.15 -48.01 -11.69
N LEU A 619 10.38 -46.71 -11.46
CA LEU A 619 10.31 -45.68 -12.49
C LEU A 619 11.25 -46.01 -13.66
N HIS A 620 12.49 -46.36 -13.37
CA HIS A 620 13.50 -46.71 -14.36
C HIS A 620 13.16 -47.99 -15.13
N SER A 621 12.44 -48.94 -14.52
CA SER A 621 11.96 -50.13 -15.23
C SER A 621 10.89 -49.81 -16.29
N GLU A 622 10.09 -48.76 -16.07
CA GLU A 622 9.04 -48.27 -16.97
C GLU A 622 9.57 -47.20 -17.95
N HIS A 623 10.60 -46.46 -17.54
CA HIS A 623 11.24 -45.35 -18.24
C HIS A 623 12.76 -45.55 -18.26
N ALA A 624 13.24 -46.43 -19.15
CA ALA A 624 14.61 -46.93 -19.22
C ALA A 624 15.63 -45.88 -19.72
N ALA A 625 15.80 -44.80 -18.97
CA ALA A 625 16.71 -43.70 -19.27
C ALA A 625 18.17 -44.07 -19.03
N LYS A 626 19.06 -43.73 -19.96
CA LYS A 626 20.52 -43.93 -19.80
C LYS A 626 21.21 -42.72 -19.16
N ILE A 627 20.51 -41.59 -19.07
CA ILE A 627 21.07 -40.31 -18.63
C ILE A 627 20.13 -39.76 -17.56
N MET A 628 20.71 -39.22 -16.50
CA MET A 628 20.01 -38.44 -15.49
C MET A 628 20.66 -37.07 -15.35
N ILE A 629 19.88 -36.00 -15.50
CA ILE A 629 20.34 -34.61 -15.33
C ILE A 629 20.11 -34.13 -13.89
N TRP A 630 21.07 -33.39 -13.36
CA TRP A 630 21.11 -32.93 -11.97
C TRP A 630 21.44 -31.44 -11.90
N GLU A 631 20.91 -30.71 -10.92
CA GLU A 631 21.18 -29.26 -10.82
C GLU A 631 22.67 -29.00 -10.55
N GLU A 632 23.31 -29.90 -9.80
CA GLU A 632 24.75 -29.95 -9.54
C GLU A 632 25.25 -31.41 -9.60
N ASP A 633 26.56 -31.63 -9.47
CA ASP A 633 27.10 -32.99 -9.41
C ASP A 633 26.57 -33.73 -8.16
N PRO A 634 25.89 -34.88 -8.30
CA PRO A 634 25.40 -35.62 -7.13
C PRO A 634 26.55 -36.21 -6.32
N LEU A 635 26.28 -36.51 -5.04
CA LEU A 635 27.23 -37.21 -4.17
C LEU A 635 27.91 -38.40 -4.89
N PRO A 636 29.24 -38.60 -4.74
CA PRO A 636 29.96 -39.66 -5.44
C PRO A 636 29.37 -41.06 -5.24
N ALA A 637 28.79 -41.33 -4.07
CA ALA A 637 28.11 -42.59 -3.77
C ALA A 637 26.81 -42.77 -4.56
N VAL A 638 26.00 -41.71 -4.71
CA VAL A 638 24.78 -41.69 -5.54
C VAL A 638 25.17 -41.90 -7.00
N ALA A 639 26.16 -41.16 -7.49
CA ALA A 639 26.65 -41.29 -8.86
C ALA A 639 27.15 -42.72 -9.16
N ALA A 640 27.89 -43.33 -8.24
CA ALA A 640 28.35 -44.71 -8.39
C ALA A 640 27.19 -45.72 -8.40
N ARG A 641 26.13 -45.50 -7.60
CA ARG A 641 24.93 -46.35 -7.61
C ARG A 641 24.18 -46.20 -8.93
N LEU A 642 23.93 -44.98 -9.41
CA LEU A 642 23.29 -44.73 -10.71
C LEU A 642 24.02 -45.44 -11.86
N ARG A 643 25.36 -45.36 -11.90
CA ARG A 643 26.16 -46.05 -12.92
C ARG A 643 26.03 -47.56 -12.88
N LYS A 644 25.83 -48.17 -11.70
CA LYS A 644 25.52 -49.62 -11.58
C LYS A 644 24.16 -49.97 -12.17
N HIS A 645 23.22 -49.03 -12.20
CA HIS A 645 21.94 -49.17 -12.89
C HIS A 645 22.02 -48.78 -14.38
N GLY A 646 23.21 -48.49 -14.92
CA GLY A 646 23.39 -48.13 -16.33
C GLY A 646 23.01 -46.68 -16.66
N ILE A 647 22.94 -45.82 -15.64
CA ILE A 647 22.54 -44.41 -15.77
C ILE A 647 23.77 -43.53 -15.55
N GLU A 648 24.07 -42.67 -16.51
CA GLU A 648 25.11 -41.66 -16.38
C GLU A 648 24.52 -40.37 -15.81
N PRO A 649 24.90 -39.96 -14.57
CA PRO A 649 24.51 -38.67 -14.03
C PRO A 649 25.33 -37.55 -14.68
N ILE A 650 24.67 -36.45 -15.05
CA ILE A 650 25.34 -35.24 -15.54
C ILE A 650 24.81 -34.00 -14.82
N ALA A 651 25.72 -33.08 -14.48
CA ALA A 651 25.33 -31.74 -14.04
C ALA A 651 24.72 -30.94 -15.21
N PHE A 652 23.56 -30.36 -14.96
CA PHE A 652 22.79 -29.48 -15.83
C PHE A 652 22.26 -28.32 -14.96
N GLU A 653 23.08 -27.28 -14.81
CA GLU A 653 22.79 -26.16 -13.90
C GLU A 653 21.57 -25.36 -14.37
N THR A 654 20.60 -25.12 -13.48
CA THR A 654 19.45 -24.26 -13.78
C THR A 654 19.82 -22.78 -13.78
N CYS A 655 20.93 -22.40 -13.10
CA CYS A 655 21.35 -21.02 -12.90
C CYS A 655 20.32 -20.14 -12.17
N ALA A 656 19.41 -20.73 -11.37
CA ALA A 656 18.51 -19.96 -10.50
C ALA A 656 19.34 -19.07 -9.53
N SER A 657 20.39 -19.66 -8.96
CA SER A 657 21.46 -19.02 -8.21
C SER A 657 22.66 -18.65 -9.09
N GLN A 658 23.54 -17.79 -8.57
CA GLN A 658 24.78 -17.45 -9.26
C GLN A 658 25.69 -18.68 -9.40
N PRO A 659 26.08 -19.07 -10.64
CA PRO A 659 26.98 -20.19 -10.89
C PRO A 659 28.32 -20.02 -10.17
N GLU A 660 28.97 -21.14 -9.84
CA GLU A 660 30.28 -21.07 -9.17
C GLU A 660 31.37 -20.47 -10.04
N LYS A 661 31.31 -20.74 -11.33
CA LYS A 661 32.29 -20.32 -12.33
C LYS A 661 31.55 -19.73 -13.53
N GLY A 662 32.07 -18.61 -14.02
CA GLY A 662 31.50 -17.93 -15.18
C GLY A 662 30.19 -17.20 -14.86
N ASP A 663 29.31 -17.21 -15.84
CA ASP A 663 28.00 -16.58 -15.83
C ASP A 663 26.92 -17.51 -16.42
N TYR A 664 25.67 -17.03 -16.46
CA TYR A 664 24.53 -17.75 -17.03
C TYR A 664 24.82 -18.35 -18.41
N LEU A 665 25.44 -17.59 -19.32
CA LEU A 665 25.67 -18.05 -20.69
C LEU A 665 26.70 -19.18 -20.70
N THR A 666 27.81 -19.02 -19.98
CA THR A 666 28.87 -20.04 -19.91
C THR A 666 28.42 -21.31 -19.18
N ALA A 667 27.57 -21.21 -18.15
CA ALA A 667 27.00 -22.35 -17.44
C ALA A 667 26.05 -23.13 -18.36
N MET A 668 25.15 -22.44 -19.07
CA MET A 668 24.24 -23.08 -20.02
C MET A 668 24.97 -23.68 -21.24
N GLN A 669 26.07 -23.06 -21.70
CA GLN A 669 26.95 -23.66 -22.72
C GLN A 669 27.67 -24.91 -22.19
N SER A 670 28.07 -24.91 -20.92
CA SER A 670 28.65 -26.08 -20.26
C SER A 670 27.64 -27.21 -20.14
N ASN A 671 26.37 -26.91 -19.85
CA ASN A 671 25.27 -27.87 -19.90
C ASN A 671 25.15 -28.52 -21.29
N ALA A 672 25.16 -27.71 -22.36
CA ALA A 672 25.11 -28.22 -23.73
C ALA A 672 26.31 -29.13 -24.06
N ALA A 673 27.52 -28.74 -23.64
CA ALA A 673 28.73 -29.53 -23.86
C ALA A 673 28.70 -30.86 -23.11
N ARG A 674 28.29 -30.87 -21.83
CA ARG A 674 28.13 -32.08 -21.01
C ARG A 674 27.09 -33.03 -21.62
N LEU A 675 25.94 -32.49 -22.02
CA LEU A 675 24.87 -33.26 -22.64
C LEU A 675 25.34 -33.90 -23.96
N ALA A 676 25.98 -33.13 -24.84
CA ALA A 676 26.49 -33.65 -26.11
C ALA A 676 27.54 -34.76 -25.90
N ALA A 677 28.44 -34.58 -24.93
CA ALA A 677 29.49 -35.55 -24.63
C ALA A 677 28.96 -36.88 -24.10
N VAL A 678 27.87 -36.87 -23.35
CA VAL A 678 27.24 -38.10 -22.83
C VAL A 678 26.30 -38.71 -23.85
N ALA A 679 25.50 -37.92 -24.56
CA ALA A 679 24.60 -38.42 -25.60
C ALA A 679 25.35 -39.20 -26.68
N ALA A 680 26.55 -38.76 -27.06
CA ALA A 680 27.43 -39.46 -28.00
C ALA A 680 27.98 -40.81 -27.50
N LYS A 681 28.04 -41.03 -26.17
CA LYS A 681 28.50 -42.30 -25.57
C LYS A 681 27.37 -43.30 -25.36
N THR A 682 26.13 -42.84 -25.35
CA THR A 682 24.94 -43.65 -25.04
C THR A 682 24.17 -44.14 -26.26
N GLN A 683 24.49 -43.61 -27.45
CA GLN A 683 24.16 -44.21 -28.75
C GLN A 683 25.01 -45.45 -29.00
#